data_AF-A0A257J7E8-F1
#
_entry.id   AF-A0A257J7E8-F1
#
_cell.length_a   1.000
_cell.length_b   1.000
_cell.length_c   1.000
_cell.angle_alpha   90.00
_cell.angle_beta   90.00
_cell.angle_gamma   90.00
#
_symmetry.space_group_name_H-M   'P 1'
#
loop_
_entity.id
_entity.type
_entity.pdbx_description
1 polymer ?
#
loop_
_entity_poly.entity_id
_entity_poly.type
_entity_poly.pdbx_seq_one_letter_code
_entity_poly.pdbx_strand_id
1 'polypeptide(L)'
;MLASVSSFAISADAATKTKTSTATTTKTATTTTTPKTTTTTAAPKTAAATAAPTTAPASTAAPLIKPVRAFYGNVSPLYGNVSPLYGNVSPLYGNVSPLYGNVSPLYGNVSPLWGEVNGLYGNVSPLSGGSGAVNPYLAGTLTQNGVTPFWGSTRPYQGAITSEKLAEYWKEAGKTYQETLNTWNAISPTASSGSYSEIASKLQEMVSKASEYWTKAVVPTGTSGSFKTKFADPLMTKYGIDPKKPATLAALSPTQRALFFLDWYDGLMNYTGTDHIDHWMATANWSPSLTQTQGSGSDTTIGLLDFTVAGDVTIQKNIVAFDGVSSFTNGHGAAVAGLMVGAHDGVGVMGIAPRAKVVAYNPFDSTGTASWDDVATGIKSLAASSASIINASLGEGGFALAPSWNDVFSRPDVSLVAKDNLFVLAAGNDGVVQTTNVTWNFATNPNLLIVGSIQSDGLTISNFNNQPGTACLVVSGGTCQTGNRLMDRYLVAPGELILVSDDKGGVARHTGTSLAAPIVSGAVALLHDRWPWLSTYPKETSDIILKSAKDLGAPGVDAVFGAGLLDITAAQSPLDFGKAVFYAPANGKLGGVVPISQIISNRATEKVKESGNLQSADGLYYYAFETIGNTKRDFAIPLASKLIGQTFTSAQGSSERFQDYLVKRLDSWIATQSSSGSSSSGSGFAFSNSQSVPVANPWSADMTLTIAPRTNVQGFVQSGMDYQSKVHVAGEQTSLDFGFGDGAIPVGGMEGFALAGDVDATKGGLDPLLGLASGGGFANLKFHLNDRVDLSAGMTNRNMLRDVDGSPTLAVLGNGAERYQANAQHFGLNYRLTDGVQLMGAYTHLNEANAFLGTQSLDPTDFGGGSRSHGLTVGVNADLGHDTRLALSGTVGKTAAGSGQNIAVDKAGVTTSAYEAVLTKSNLLARGDVLRMSLSQPMHVESGKLNIAIAEVTDRHTGEIGVVNRSLDLHQARPFAAEVLYGRPVLKGAGDVSLYGRADTNPVGSSAKSEFMGGARFRVKF
;
A
#
# COMPACT_ATOMS: atom_id res chain seq x y z
N MET A 1 -25.34 52.28 10.61
CA MET A 1 -26.20 52.83 11.67
C MET A 1 -27.26 51.79 12.02
N LEU A 2 -27.16 51.27 13.24
CA LEU A 2 -28.20 50.76 14.16
C LEU A 2 -29.39 49.93 13.65
N ALA A 3 -29.41 48.68 14.16
CA ALA A 3 -30.53 48.01 14.87
C ALA A 3 -31.77 47.60 14.03
N SER A 4 -32.40 46.42 14.17
CA SER A 4 -32.58 45.51 15.31
C SER A 4 -33.12 44.15 14.75
N VAL A 5 -32.54 42.98 15.07
CA VAL A 5 -32.80 42.07 16.22
C VAL A 5 -33.98 41.09 16.01
N SER A 6 -33.62 39.82 15.72
CA SER A 6 -34.11 38.51 16.24
C SER A 6 -35.63 38.22 16.35
N SER A 7 -36.17 37.01 16.11
CA SER A 7 -35.82 35.74 16.77
C SER A 7 -36.68 34.55 16.28
N PHE A 8 -36.02 33.39 16.28
CA PHE A 8 -36.37 31.95 16.39
C PHE A 8 -37.79 31.35 16.61
N ALA A 9 -37.86 30.07 16.13
CA ALA A 9 -38.60 28.86 16.57
C ALA A 9 -40.05 28.65 16.05
N ILE A 10 -40.34 27.68 15.16
CA ILE A 10 -40.37 26.18 15.22
C ILE A 10 -41.74 25.60 15.67
N SER A 11 -42.31 24.77 14.77
CA SER A 11 -43.19 23.59 14.96
C SER A 11 -44.69 23.77 15.28
N ALA A 12 -45.57 23.34 14.35
CA ALA A 12 -46.24 22.03 14.40
C ALA A 12 -47.41 21.93 13.40
N ASP A 13 -47.60 20.70 12.89
CA ASP A 13 -48.60 20.19 11.94
C ASP A 13 -50.08 20.56 12.19
N ALA A 14 -50.87 20.69 11.10
CA ALA A 14 -51.73 19.60 10.61
C ALA A 14 -52.81 20.08 9.61
N ALA A 15 -52.88 19.32 8.51
CA ALA A 15 -54.06 18.87 7.77
C ALA A 15 -54.99 19.84 7.00
N THR A 16 -55.23 19.44 5.74
CA THR A 16 -56.44 19.51 4.87
C THR A 16 -56.24 20.35 3.60
N LYS A 17 -56.75 20.03 2.41
CA LYS A 17 -57.37 18.86 1.76
C LYS A 17 -57.48 19.22 0.26
N THR A 18 -57.32 18.23 -0.63
CA THR A 18 -58.00 18.06 -1.94
C THR A 18 -58.04 19.19 -2.98
N LYS A 19 -57.65 18.87 -4.23
CA LYS A 19 -58.63 18.62 -5.31
C LYS A 19 -57.97 18.01 -6.57
N THR A 20 -58.57 16.88 -7.02
CA THR A 20 -59.00 16.50 -8.39
C THR A 20 -58.18 16.99 -9.60
N SER A 21 -57.94 16.22 -10.66
CA SER A 21 -58.86 15.29 -11.33
C SER A 21 -58.13 14.30 -12.25
N THR A 22 -58.72 13.11 -12.32
CA THR A 22 -58.75 12.13 -13.43
C THR A 22 -58.74 12.71 -14.85
N ALA A 23 -58.03 12.04 -15.75
CA ALA A 23 -58.56 11.65 -17.06
C ALA A 23 -57.81 10.43 -17.62
N THR A 24 -58.58 9.37 -17.85
CA THR A 24 -58.23 8.09 -18.47
C THR A 24 -58.48 8.17 -19.97
N THR A 25 -57.69 7.48 -20.80
CA THR A 25 -58.06 6.77 -22.07
C THR A 25 -56.79 6.59 -22.93
N THR A 26 -56.56 5.59 -23.79
CA THR A 26 -57.09 4.23 -24.05
C THR A 26 -56.12 3.61 -25.07
N LYS A 27 -55.92 2.28 -24.98
CA LYS A 27 -55.44 1.28 -25.96
C LYS A 27 -55.23 1.74 -27.43
N THR A 28 -54.28 1.12 -28.15
CA THR A 28 -54.46 -0.13 -28.94
C THR A 28 -53.15 -0.54 -29.66
N ALA A 29 -52.94 -1.85 -29.76
CA ALA A 29 -51.84 -2.55 -30.43
C ALA A 29 -51.93 -2.48 -31.98
N THR A 30 -50.89 -2.92 -32.71
CA THR A 30 -50.90 -4.08 -33.66
C THR A 30 -49.51 -4.30 -34.30
N THR A 31 -49.16 -5.57 -34.50
CA THR A 31 -47.97 -6.24 -35.08
C THR A 31 -48.02 -6.37 -36.63
N THR A 32 -46.87 -6.47 -37.35
CA THR A 32 -46.61 -7.47 -38.46
C THR A 32 -45.23 -7.36 -39.19
N THR A 33 -44.45 -8.47 -39.17
CA THR A 33 -43.72 -9.26 -40.22
C THR A 33 -42.95 -8.69 -41.47
N THR A 34 -41.61 -8.97 -41.54
CA THR A 34 -40.71 -9.65 -42.56
C THR A 34 -40.85 -9.50 -44.13
N PRO A 35 -39.90 -9.95 -45.04
CA PRO A 35 -38.46 -9.68 -45.37
C PRO A 35 -38.09 -9.51 -46.92
N LYS A 36 -36.76 -9.36 -47.24
CA LYS A 36 -35.95 -9.93 -48.40
C LYS A 36 -35.56 -9.11 -49.70
N THR A 37 -34.22 -9.10 -49.99
CA THR A 37 -33.42 -9.33 -51.26
C THR A 37 -33.02 -8.29 -52.37
N THR A 38 -31.70 -8.35 -52.73
CA THR A 38 -30.93 -8.15 -54.04
C THR A 38 -30.67 -6.73 -54.63
N THR A 39 -29.53 -6.37 -55.29
CA THR A 39 -28.93 -6.88 -56.57
C THR A 39 -27.53 -6.24 -56.96
N THR A 40 -26.61 -7.01 -57.61
CA THR A 40 -25.62 -6.76 -58.76
C THR A 40 -24.64 -5.53 -58.84
N THR A 41 -23.43 -5.46 -59.46
CA THR A 41 -22.74 -6.06 -60.67
C THR A 41 -21.24 -5.59 -60.73
N ALA A 42 -20.20 -6.42 -61.03
CA ALA A 42 -19.42 -6.63 -62.30
C ALA A 42 -18.00 -5.97 -62.43
N ALA A 43 -17.04 -6.70 -63.03
CA ALA A 43 -15.56 -6.48 -63.18
C ALA A 43 -15.16 -5.86 -64.55
N PRO A 44 -13.85 -5.62 -64.95
CA PRO A 44 -12.84 -6.69 -65.29
C PRO A 44 -11.29 -6.38 -65.23
N LYS A 45 -10.44 -7.45 -65.32
CA LYS A 45 -9.09 -7.67 -65.98
C LYS A 45 -7.83 -6.78 -65.66
N THR A 46 -6.53 -7.16 -65.73
CA THR A 46 -5.61 -8.35 -65.65
C THR A 46 -4.14 -7.85 -65.87
N ALA A 47 -3.12 -8.50 -65.24
CA ALA A 47 -1.67 -8.66 -65.61
C ALA A 47 -0.70 -7.43 -65.54
N ALA A 48 0.64 -7.50 -65.42
CA ALA A 48 1.66 -8.40 -64.83
C ALA A 48 3.08 -7.74 -64.96
N ALA A 49 3.95 -7.95 -63.97
CA ALA A 49 5.44 -8.10 -63.99
C ALA A 49 6.45 -6.95 -64.37
N THR A 50 7.52 -6.86 -63.53
CA THR A 50 9.00 -6.79 -63.80
C THR A 50 9.86 -5.63 -63.21
N ALA A 51 10.95 -6.08 -62.55
CA ALA A 51 12.34 -5.57 -62.48
C ALA A 51 12.78 -4.45 -61.49
N ALA A 52 13.87 -4.77 -60.78
CA ALA A 52 14.75 -3.96 -59.90
C ALA A 52 15.79 -3.14 -60.75
N PRO A 53 16.79 -2.35 -60.23
CA PRO A 53 17.39 -2.37 -58.87
C PRO A 53 17.92 -1.04 -58.25
N THR A 54 18.61 -1.19 -57.11
CA THR A 54 19.74 -0.42 -56.53
C THR A 54 19.56 0.74 -55.52
N THR A 55 20.25 0.51 -54.38
CA THR A 55 20.93 1.40 -53.41
C THR A 55 20.15 2.12 -52.29
N ALA A 56 20.55 1.78 -51.05
CA ALA A 56 20.14 2.30 -49.74
C ALA A 56 20.73 3.71 -49.44
N PRO A 57 20.38 4.43 -48.33
CA PRO A 57 20.66 3.98 -46.95
C PRO A 57 19.62 4.35 -45.86
N ALA A 58 19.74 3.65 -44.72
CA ALA A 58 19.52 4.01 -43.31
C ALA A 58 18.33 4.91 -42.89
N SER A 59 17.56 4.70 -41.82
CA SER A 59 17.47 3.69 -40.75
C SER A 59 16.29 4.13 -39.85
N THR A 60 15.82 3.20 -38.99
CA THR A 60 15.02 3.40 -37.76
C THR A 60 13.48 3.18 -37.79
N ALA A 61 13.11 1.99 -37.31
CA ALA A 61 12.06 1.66 -36.33
C ALA A 61 10.56 1.97 -36.59
N ALA A 62 9.78 0.92 -36.84
CA ALA A 62 8.55 0.60 -36.09
C ALA A 62 8.13 -0.88 -36.36
N PRO A 63 7.76 -1.67 -35.33
CA PRO A 63 7.29 -3.04 -35.53
C PRO A 63 5.80 -3.07 -35.88
N LEU A 64 5.41 -3.94 -36.82
CA LEU A 64 4.02 -4.30 -37.10
C LEU A 64 3.84 -5.83 -37.00
N ILE A 65 2.64 -6.21 -36.58
CA ILE A 65 2.29 -7.39 -35.80
C ILE A 65 1.89 -8.57 -36.71
N LYS A 66 2.29 -9.80 -36.30
CA LYS A 66 1.84 -11.18 -36.68
C LYS A 66 2.64 -11.96 -37.76
N PRO A 67 2.53 -13.31 -37.82
CA PRO A 67 3.24 -14.33 -37.05
C PRO A 67 4.24 -15.14 -37.93
N VAL A 68 5.40 -15.54 -37.41
CA VAL A 68 6.37 -16.34 -38.19
C VAL A 68 6.66 -17.71 -37.54
N ARG A 69 6.66 -18.74 -38.39
CA ARG A 69 6.71 -20.18 -38.11
C ARG A 69 8.06 -20.68 -37.61
N ALA A 70 8.05 -21.86 -36.97
CA ALA A 70 9.23 -22.60 -36.49
C ALA A 70 10.30 -22.81 -37.58
N PHE A 71 11.56 -22.57 -37.22
CA PHE A 71 12.74 -22.86 -38.05
C PHE A 71 13.33 -24.22 -37.66
N TYR A 72 13.75 -25.01 -38.65
CA TYR A 72 14.55 -26.23 -38.48
C TYR A 72 15.95 -25.98 -39.07
N GLY A 73 17.00 -26.01 -38.24
CA GLY A 73 18.41 -25.87 -38.67
C GLY A 73 19.39 -25.57 -37.53
N ASN A 74 20.68 -25.83 -37.75
CA ASN A 74 21.77 -25.59 -36.79
C ASN A 74 22.16 -24.10 -36.75
N VAL A 75 22.33 -23.52 -35.56
CA VAL A 75 22.74 -22.11 -35.37
C VAL A 75 23.93 -22.02 -34.41
N SER A 76 24.93 -21.21 -34.76
CA SER A 76 26.14 -20.90 -33.97
C SER A 76 25.85 -19.85 -32.86
N PRO A 77 26.70 -19.70 -31.82
CA PRO A 77 26.28 -19.13 -30.54
C PRO A 77 25.98 -17.63 -30.57
N LEU A 78 24.93 -17.23 -29.84
CA LEU A 78 24.49 -15.85 -29.59
C LEU A 78 24.40 -15.60 -28.08
N TYR A 79 24.66 -14.37 -27.65
CA TYR A 79 24.51 -13.90 -26.26
C TYR A 79 23.16 -13.17 -26.09
N GLY A 80 22.26 -13.69 -25.23
CA GLY A 80 20.97 -13.08 -24.88
C GLY A 80 19.90 -14.10 -24.41
N ASN A 81 18.76 -13.63 -23.89
CA ASN A 81 17.64 -14.46 -23.39
C ASN A 81 16.85 -15.12 -24.54
N VAL A 82 16.50 -16.40 -24.41
CA VAL A 82 15.85 -17.22 -25.44
C VAL A 82 14.55 -17.87 -24.92
N SER A 83 13.50 -17.90 -25.74
CA SER A 83 12.22 -18.61 -25.50
C SER A 83 12.24 -20.05 -26.09
N PRO A 84 11.33 -20.97 -25.71
CA PRO A 84 11.53 -22.42 -25.83
C PRO A 84 11.78 -22.92 -27.26
N LEU A 85 12.75 -23.85 -27.40
CA LEU A 85 13.12 -24.54 -28.65
C LEU A 85 12.90 -26.06 -28.50
N TYR A 86 12.54 -26.74 -29.59
CA TYR A 86 12.46 -28.21 -29.67
C TYR A 86 13.52 -28.74 -30.64
N GLY A 87 14.55 -29.45 -30.14
CA GLY A 87 15.63 -30.06 -30.93
C GLY A 87 16.87 -30.43 -30.10
N ASN A 88 17.84 -31.13 -30.72
CA ASN A 88 19.11 -31.51 -30.08
C ASN A 88 20.09 -30.33 -30.01
N VAL A 89 20.79 -30.14 -28.89
CA VAL A 89 21.72 -29.02 -28.64
C VAL A 89 23.09 -29.54 -28.19
N SER A 90 24.18 -28.99 -28.75
CA SER A 90 25.60 -29.22 -28.37
C SER A 90 26.09 -28.15 -27.36
N PRO A 91 27.18 -28.38 -26.59
CA PRO A 91 27.31 -27.85 -25.23
C PRO A 91 27.42 -26.32 -25.12
N LEU A 92 26.74 -25.77 -24.11
CA LEU A 92 26.76 -24.36 -23.68
C LEU A 92 27.46 -24.23 -22.32
N TYR A 93 28.12 -23.09 -22.09
CA TYR A 93 28.62 -22.66 -20.77
C TYR A 93 27.73 -21.51 -20.25
N GLY A 94 27.06 -21.71 -19.11
CA GLY A 94 26.17 -20.73 -18.44
C GLY A 94 25.05 -21.38 -17.61
N ASN A 95 24.29 -20.58 -16.84
CA ASN A 95 23.15 -21.05 -16.03
C ASN A 95 21.95 -21.42 -16.91
N VAL A 96 21.29 -22.55 -16.63
CA VAL A 96 20.16 -23.09 -17.39
C VAL A 96 18.96 -23.36 -16.46
N SER A 97 17.74 -23.01 -16.90
CA SER A 97 16.45 -23.40 -16.27
C SER A 97 15.84 -24.62 -17.00
N PRO A 98 14.96 -25.42 -16.38
CA PRO A 98 14.73 -26.83 -16.74
C PRO A 98 14.06 -27.05 -18.11
N LEU A 99 14.49 -28.10 -18.80
CA LEU A 99 13.94 -28.61 -20.07
C LEU A 99 13.20 -29.94 -19.85
N TYR A 100 12.12 -30.19 -20.59
CA TYR A 100 11.40 -31.48 -20.62
C TYR A 100 11.80 -32.29 -21.88
N GLY A 101 12.36 -33.49 -21.70
CA GLY A 101 12.71 -34.44 -22.77
C GLY A 101 13.68 -35.55 -22.34
N ASN A 102 13.79 -36.63 -23.13
CA ASN A 102 14.71 -37.75 -22.87
C ASN A 102 16.17 -37.39 -23.19
N VAL A 103 17.09 -37.70 -22.28
CA VAL A 103 18.55 -37.56 -22.47
C VAL A 103 19.20 -38.94 -22.57
N SER A 104 20.07 -39.16 -23.56
CA SER A 104 20.93 -40.35 -23.72
C SER A 104 22.41 -39.96 -23.60
N PRO A 105 23.34 -40.89 -23.29
CA PRO A 105 24.31 -40.76 -22.19
C PRO A 105 25.60 -39.99 -22.55
N LEU A 106 26.19 -39.33 -21.54
CA LEU A 106 27.57 -38.84 -21.55
C LEU A 106 28.49 -39.85 -20.83
N TYR A 107 29.67 -40.06 -21.41
CA TYR A 107 30.72 -40.99 -20.96
C TYR A 107 31.44 -40.49 -19.69
N GLY A 108 31.60 -41.38 -18.70
CA GLY A 108 32.30 -41.19 -17.42
C GLY A 108 31.89 -42.30 -16.44
N ASN A 109 32.73 -42.64 -15.45
CA ASN A 109 32.51 -43.82 -14.58
C ASN A 109 31.15 -43.80 -13.86
N VAL A 110 30.25 -44.67 -14.30
CA VAL A 110 29.03 -45.08 -13.60
C VAL A 110 29.27 -46.48 -13.07
N SER A 111 29.20 -46.66 -11.76
CA SER A 111 29.03 -47.99 -11.16
C SER A 111 27.52 -48.28 -11.04
N PRO A 112 27.04 -49.47 -11.43
CA PRO A 112 25.61 -49.78 -11.42
C PRO A 112 25.17 -50.24 -10.04
N LEU A 113 24.00 -49.79 -9.57
CA LEU A 113 23.27 -50.47 -8.52
C LEU A 113 21.79 -50.62 -8.92
N TRP A 114 21.39 -51.88 -9.10
CA TRP A 114 20.03 -52.37 -8.96
C TRP A 114 19.97 -53.15 -7.63
N GLY A 115 18.93 -52.92 -6.83
CA GLY A 115 18.64 -53.60 -5.56
C GLY A 115 17.91 -52.68 -4.57
N GLU A 116 17.01 -53.23 -3.75
CA GLU A 116 16.40 -52.50 -2.64
C GLU A 116 17.48 -51.99 -1.68
N VAL A 117 17.41 -50.69 -1.37
CA VAL A 117 18.11 -50.09 -0.23
C VAL A 117 17.07 -49.37 0.60
N ASN A 118 16.54 -50.08 1.60
CA ASN A 118 15.99 -49.44 2.79
C ASN A 118 17.16 -49.11 3.72
N GLY A 119 17.25 -47.83 4.14
CA GLY A 119 18.22 -47.34 5.11
C GLY A 119 18.50 -45.84 4.95
N LEU A 120 18.00 -45.04 5.91
CA LEU A 120 18.14 -43.58 6.11
C LEU A 120 19.30 -42.90 5.38
N TYR A 121 19.02 -41.82 4.63
CA TYR A 121 19.95 -40.68 4.49
C TYR A 121 19.23 -39.36 4.13
N GLY A 122 19.34 -38.38 5.02
CA GLY A 122 19.10 -36.96 4.73
C GLY A 122 19.96 -36.12 5.67
N ASN A 123 20.85 -35.28 5.12
CA ASN A 123 21.59 -34.27 5.86
C ASN A 123 20.96 -32.91 5.57
N VAL A 124 20.23 -32.33 6.53
CA VAL A 124 19.96 -30.89 6.54
C VAL A 124 21.17 -30.25 7.18
N SER A 125 21.97 -29.55 6.38
CA SER A 125 23.14 -28.81 6.85
C SER A 125 22.75 -27.33 6.93
N PRO A 126 22.38 -26.80 8.10
CA PRO A 126 21.77 -25.47 8.20
C PRO A 126 22.71 -24.32 7.79
N LEU A 127 24.03 -24.55 7.71
CA LEU A 127 25.04 -23.48 7.62
C LEU A 127 25.82 -23.41 6.29
N SER A 128 25.42 -24.14 5.23
CA SER A 128 26.12 -24.13 3.92
C SER A 128 25.41 -23.30 2.84
N GLY A 129 26.09 -22.28 2.31
CA GLY A 129 25.54 -21.19 1.47
C GLY A 129 24.97 -21.52 0.08
N GLY A 130 23.94 -22.36 0.01
CA GLY A 130 22.92 -22.32 -1.04
C GLY A 130 21.73 -21.47 -0.60
N SER A 131 20.82 -21.14 -1.53
CA SER A 131 19.61 -20.32 -1.32
C SER A 131 18.55 -20.90 -0.35
N GLY A 132 18.91 -21.91 0.45
CA GLY A 132 18.05 -22.58 1.43
C GLY A 132 18.70 -22.89 2.79
N ALA A 133 19.88 -22.33 3.09
CA ALA A 133 20.55 -22.54 4.38
C ALA A 133 20.26 -21.40 5.39
N VAL A 134 19.85 -21.78 6.61
CA VAL A 134 19.67 -20.88 7.75
C VAL A 134 21.04 -20.42 8.27
N ASN A 135 21.54 -19.28 7.80
CA ASN A 135 22.76 -18.67 8.34
C ASN A 135 22.44 -17.57 9.37
N PRO A 136 22.43 -17.88 10.69
CA PRO A 136 22.11 -16.91 11.74
C PRO A 136 23.22 -15.86 11.95
N TYR A 137 24.36 -15.97 11.26
CA TYR A 137 25.56 -15.16 11.48
C TYR A 137 25.75 -14.02 10.46
N LEU A 138 24.92 -13.93 9.42
CA LEU A 138 24.97 -12.83 8.45
C LEU A 138 24.15 -11.63 8.93
N ALA A 139 24.70 -10.87 9.88
CA ALA A 139 24.16 -9.57 10.31
C ALA A 139 24.23 -8.45 9.23
N GLY A 140 24.53 -8.80 7.97
CA GLY A 140 24.89 -7.87 6.90
C GLY A 140 23.72 -7.19 6.18
N THR A 141 22.48 -7.68 6.35
CA THR A 141 21.29 -7.01 5.81
C THR A 141 20.06 -7.28 6.68
N LEU A 142 19.93 -6.56 7.79
CA LEU A 142 18.64 -6.31 8.45
C LEU A 142 17.66 -5.48 7.57
N THR A 143 17.82 -5.55 6.24
CA THR A 143 17.07 -4.78 5.24
C THR A 143 16.80 -5.56 3.95
N GLN A 144 17.15 -6.84 3.82
CA GLN A 144 16.85 -7.60 2.59
C GLN A 144 15.50 -8.32 2.60
N ASN A 145 14.49 -7.74 3.26
CA ASN A 145 13.05 -7.98 3.02
C ASN A 145 12.27 -6.80 3.64
N GLY A 146 12.38 -5.62 3.02
CA GLY A 146 11.80 -4.37 3.51
C GLY A 146 10.40 -4.50 4.12
N VAL A 147 10.33 -4.56 5.45
CA VAL A 147 9.13 -4.22 6.20
C VAL A 147 9.19 -2.71 6.41
N THR A 148 8.72 -1.97 5.42
CA THR A 148 8.17 -0.64 5.68
C THR A 148 6.80 -0.86 6.33
N PRO A 149 6.53 -0.32 7.52
CA PRO A 149 5.23 -0.44 8.15
C PRO A 149 4.22 0.35 7.34
N PHE A 150 3.06 -0.23 7.04
CA PHE A 150 1.97 0.56 6.51
C PHE A 150 1.47 1.59 7.53
N TRP A 151 1.70 1.42 8.85
CA TRP A 151 1.69 2.52 9.84
C TRP A 151 2.61 2.19 11.03
N GLY A 152 3.66 2.99 11.23
CA GLY A 152 4.46 3.03 12.48
C GLY A 152 5.73 2.17 12.51
N SER A 153 6.89 2.81 12.71
CA SER A 153 8.17 2.11 12.91
C SER A 153 8.20 1.39 14.26
N THR A 154 8.02 0.08 14.28
CA THR A 154 8.44 -0.73 15.43
C THR A 154 9.96 -0.71 15.49
N ARG A 155 10.52 -0.11 16.55
CA ARG A 155 11.93 -0.25 16.91
C ARG A 155 12.03 -1.43 17.89
N PRO A 156 12.36 -2.66 17.46
CA PRO A 156 12.42 -3.82 18.36
C PRO A 156 13.65 -3.79 19.30
N TYR A 157 14.41 -2.69 19.31
CA TYR A 157 15.68 -2.58 20.02
C TYR A 157 15.62 -1.49 21.08
N GLN A 158 15.03 -1.81 22.24
CA GLN A 158 15.23 -1.04 23.47
C GLN A 158 15.62 -1.99 24.60
N GLY A 159 16.91 -2.34 24.64
CA GLY A 159 17.54 -3.11 25.71
C GLY A 159 18.92 -2.55 26.07
N ALA A 160 19.61 -3.17 27.04
CA ALA A 160 20.98 -2.77 27.43
C ALA A 160 22.03 -2.99 26.32
N ILE A 161 21.68 -3.81 25.33
CA ILE A 161 22.40 -4.01 24.07
C ILE A 161 21.53 -3.38 22.97
N THR A 162 22.07 -2.41 22.23
CA THR A 162 21.35 -1.78 21.11
C THR A 162 21.49 -2.62 19.84
N SER A 163 20.59 -2.43 18.86
CA SER A 163 20.67 -3.07 17.54
C SER A 163 22.05 -3.00 16.91
N GLU A 164 22.68 -1.83 17.03
CA GLU A 164 23.97 -1.55 16.41
C GLU A 164 25.07 -2.39 17.05
N LYS A 165 25.11 -2.47 18.38
CA LYS A 165 26.10 -3.26 19.11
C LYS A 165 25.91 -4.76 18.91
N LEU A 166 24.67 -5.22 18.79
CA LEU A 166 24.37 -6.64 18.53
C LEU A 166 24.81 -7.03 17.12
N ALA A 167 24.53 -6.17 16.13
CA ALA A 167 24.97 -6.36 14.76
C ALA A 167 26.50 -6.34 14.61
N GLU A 168 27.17 -5.43 15.32
CA GLU A 168 28.64 -5.38 15.39
C GLU A 168 29.22 -6.68 15.95
N TYR A 169 28.69 -7.19 17.07
CA TYR A 169 29.13 -8.46 17.64
C TYR A 169 28.98 -9.62 16.66
N TRP A 170 27.81 -9.81 16.07
CA TRP A 170 27.57 -10.93 15.15
C TRP A 170 28.36 -10.81 13.85
N LYS A 171 28.62 -9.59 13.38
CA LYS A 171 29.51 -9.35 12.23
C LYS A 171 30.94 -9.83 12.50
N GLU A 172 31.44 -9.67 13.73
CA GLU A 172 32.80 -10.07 14.10
C GLU A 172 32.88 -11.54 14.56
N ALA A 173 32.03 -11.94 15.50
CA ALA A 173 32.00 -13.29 16.07
C ALA A 173 31.45 -14.33 15.08
N GLY A 174 30.45 -13.96 14.29
CA GLY A 174 29.81 -14.85 13.31
C GLY A 174 30.78 -15.39 12.26
N LYS A 175 31.72 -14.55 11.80
CA LYS A 175 32.79 -14.98 10.90
C LYS A 175 33.67 -16.06 11.54
N THR A 176 34.10 -15.86 12.80
CA THR A 176 34.87 -16.85 13.54
C THR A 176 34.10 -18.15 13.71
N TYR A 177 32.78 -18.09 13.90
CA TYR A 177 31.96 -19.28 14.12
C TYR A 177 31.82 -20.10 12.82
N GLN A 178 31.55 -19.42 11.70
CA GLN A 178 31.46 -20.04 10.39
C GLN A 178 32.81 -20.61 9.93
N GLU A 179 33.91 -19.89 10.13
CA GLU A 179 35.25 -20.41 9.86
C GLU A 179 35.56 -21.65 10.70
N THR A 180 35.21 -21.65 11.99
CA THR A 180 35.42 -22.80 12.86
C THR A 180 34.66 -24.03 12.38
N LEU A 181 33.38 -23.88 12.03
CA LEU A 181 32.58 -24.97 11.50
C LEU A 181 33.11 -25.48 10.16
N ASN A 182 33.49 -24.58 9.25
CA ASN A 182 34.04 -24.94 7.94
C ASN A 182 35.36 -25.71 8.08
N THR A 183 36.27 -25.22 8.93
CA THR A 183 37.52 -25.94 9.24
C THR A 183 37.21 -27.30 9.84
N TRP A 184 36.25 -27.40 10.77
CA TRP A 184 35.90 -28.67 11.42
C TRP A 184 35.33 -29.67 10.41
N ASN A 185 34.48 -29.22 9.49
CA ASN A 185 33.87 -30.06 8.45
C ASN A 185 34.85 -30.45 7.33
N ALA A 186 35.93 -29.70 7.14
CA ALA A 186 36.99 -30.03 6.19
C ALA A 186 37.95 -31.13 6.70
N ILE A 187 37.90 -31.47 7.99
CA ILE A 187 38.76 -32.51 8.57
C ILE A 187 38.27 -33.89 8.11
N SER A 188 39.15 -34.64 7.44
CA SER A 188 38.89 -36.03 7.05
C SER A 188 38.58 -36.91 8.28
N PRO A 189 37.65 -37.87 8.19
CA PRO A 189 37.40 -38.86 9.25
C PRO A 189 38.65 -39.66 9.68
N THR A 190 39.68 -39.72 8.81
CA THR A 190 40.95 -40.44 9.05
C THR A 190 42.10 -39.53 9.51
N ALA A 191 41.84 -38.25 9.81
CA ALA A 191 42.88 -37.29 10.18
C ALA A 191 43.50 -37.60 11.57
N SER A 192 44.78 -37.27 11.73
CA SER A 192 45.50 -37.43 13.01
C SER A 192 45.03 -36.40 14.05
N SER A 193 45.33 -36.64 15.33
CA SER A 193 44.89 -35.79 16.46
C SER A 193 45.29 -34.31 16.35
N GLY A 194 46.31 -33.99 15.54
CA GLY A 194 46.76 -32.61 15.29
C GLY A 194 45.78 -31.74 14.49
N SER A 195 44.84 -32.32 13.74
CA SER A 195 43.80 -31.55 13.03
C SER A 195 42.73 -30.99 13.97
N TYR A 196 42.49 -31.66 15.10
CA TYR A 196 41.47 -31.24 16.08
C TYR A 196 42.01 -30.28 17.14
N SER A 197 43.33 -30.13 17.30
CA SER A 197 43.90 -29.09 18.17
C SER A 197 43.63 -27.68 17.65
N GLU A 198 43.57 -27.49 16.32
CA GLU A 198 43.16 -26.21 15.73
C GLU A 198 41.70 -25.88 16.08
N ILE A 199 40.80 -26.87 16.00
CA ILE A 199 39.39 -26.71 16.40
C ILE A 199 39.28 -26.37 17.89
N ALA A 200 40.04 -27.05 18.74
CA ALA A 200 40.08 -26.75 20.17
C ALA A 200 40.50 -25.30 20.44
N SER A 201 41.53 -24.80 19.75
CA SER A 201 41.97 -23.41 19.84
C SER A 201 40.90 -22.42 19.36
N LYS A 202 40.24 -22.71 18.23
CA LYS A 202 39.15 -21.87 17.71
C LYS A 202 37.93 -21.84 18.66
N LEU A 203 37.54 -22.97 19.25
CA LEU A 203 36.48 -23.00 20.26
C LEU A 203 36.84 -22.19 21.51
N GLN A 204 38.10 -22.21 21.94
CA GLN A 204 38.57 -21.35 23.04
C GLN A 204 38.51 -19.86 22.69
N GLU A 205 38.90 -19.50 21.45
CA GLU A 205 38.78 -18.13 20.94
C GLU A 205 37.31 -17.67 20.92
N MET A 206 36.39 -18.53 20.48
CA MET A 206 34.95 -18.25 20.51
C MET A 206 34.44 -17.96 21.92
N VAL A 207 34.82 -18.78 22.90
CA VAL A 207 34.46 -18.59 24.31
C VAL A 207 35.02 -17.27 24.84
N SER A 208 36.27 -16.92 24.49
CA SER A 208 36.92 -15.68 24.93
C SER A 208 36.19 -14.45 24.38
N LYS A 209 35.96 -14.40 23.06
CA LYS A 209 35.25 -13.30 22.39
C LYS A 209 33.82 -13.14 22.93
N ALA A 210 33.11 -14.24 23.12
CA ALA A 210 31.78 -14.20 23.70
C ALA A 210 31.80 -13.74 25.17
N SER A 211 32.82 -14.13 25.95
CA SER A 211 32.98 -13.68 27.34
C SER A 211 33.16 -12.16 27.43
N GLU A 212 33.92 -11.54 26.54
CA GLU A 212 34.11 -10.08 26.55
C GLU A 212 32.81 -9.31 26.38
N TYR A 213 31.91 -9.80 25.52
CA TYR A 213 30.66 -9.13 25.20
C TYR A 213 29.50 -9.52 26.13
N TRP A 214 29.29 -10.82 26.36
CA TRP A 214 28.08 -11.34 27.01
C TRP A 214 28.19 -11.54 28.52
N THR A 215 29.39 -11.43 29.13
CA THR A 215 29.58 -11.74 30.56
C THR A 215 28.62 -11.00 31.47
N LYS A 216 28.36 -9.70 31.24
CA LYS A 216 27.46 -8.91 32.09
C LYS A 216 26.01 -9.42 32.03
N ALA A 217 25.58 -9.94 30.88
CA ALA A 217 24.22 -10.43 30.67
C ALA A 217 24.04 -11.87 31.18
N VAL A 218 25.05 -12.72 30.94
CA VAL A 218 25.05 -14.14 31.36
C VAL A 218 25.35 -14.31 32.85
N VAL A 219 26.19 -13.45 33.43
CA VAL A 219 26.61 -13.50 34.83
C VAL A 219 26.25 -12.17 35.52
N PRO A 220 25.02 -12.05 36.06
CA PRO A 220 24.60 -10.85 36.77
C PRO A 220 25.52 -10.51 37.94
N THR A 221 25.67 -9.22 38.23
CA THR A 221 26.51 -8.73 39.34
C THR A 221 26.07 -9.34 40.67
N GLY A 222 27.02 -9.87 41.44
CA GLY A 222 26.76 -10.53 42.73
C GLY A 222 26.48 -12.04 42.64
N THR A 223 26.50 -12.63 41.44
CA THR A 223 26.45 -14.09 41.24
C THR A 223 27.84 -14.69 41.07
N SER A 224 28.04 -15.94 41.48
CA SER A 224 29.32 -16.66 41.32
C SER A 224 29.42 -17.33 39.95
N GLY A 225 30.60 -17.29 39.32
CA GLY A 225 30.92 -17.95 38.05
C GLY A 225 31.46 -17.01 36.97
N SER A 226 31.76 -17.56 35.79
CA SER A 226 32.11 -16.85 34.56
C SER A 226 31.15 -17.23 33.43
N PHE A 227 31.16 -16.45 32.33
CA PHE A 227 30.45 -16.80 31.09
C PHE A 227 30.72 -18.24 30.68
N LYS A 228 31.99 -18.65 30.75
CA LYS A 228 32.41 -20.02 30.46
C LYS A 228 31.66 -21.04 31.32
N THR A 229 31.62 -20.86 32.64
CA THR A 229 30.98 -21.82 33.55
C THR A 229 29.44 -21.78 33.53
N LYS A 230 28.85 -20.65 33.13
CA LYS A 230 27.39 -20.44 33.15
C LYS A 230 26.71 -20.73 31.82
N PHE A 231 27.44 -20.59 30.70
CA PHE A 231 26.92 -20.76 29.35
C PHE A 231 27.71 -21.79 28.55
N ALA A 232 29.01 -21.54 28.34
CA ALA A 232 29.79 -22.34 27.38
C ALA A 232 29.99 -23.81 27.82
N ASP A 233 30.33 -24.05 29.08
CA ASP A 233 30.62 -25.39 29.61
C ASP A 233 29.37 -26.28 29.66
N PRO A 234 28.21 -25.81 30.15
CA PRO A 234 26.96 -26.55 30.03
C PRO A 234 26.64 -26.94 28.58
N LEU A 235 26.79 -26.00 27.64
CA LEU A 235 26.50 -26.25 26.23
C LEU A 235 27.50 -27.23 25.59
N MET A 236 28.80 -27.08 25.84
CA MET A 236 29.80 -28.04 25.37
C MET A 236 29.55 -29.44 25.95
N THR A 237 29.16 -29.51 27.23
CA THR A 237 28.80 -30.78 27.89
C THR A 237 27.59 -31.43 27.24
N LYS A 238 26.54 -30.65 26.86
CA LYS A 238 25.35 -31.14 26.13
C LYS A 238 25.73 -31.91 24.86
N TYR A 239 26.78 -31.47 24.17
CA TYR A 239 27.28 -32.09 22.93
C TYR A 239 28.45 -33.06 23.14
N GLY A 240 28.84 -33.33 24.39
CA GLY A 240 29.98 -34.19 24.71
C GLY A 240 31.34 -33.61 24.29
N ILE A 241 31.44 -32.30 24.09
CA ILE A 241 32.64 -31.59 23.65
C ILE A 241 33.58 -31.35 24.84
N ASP A 242 34.80 -31.88 24.76
CA ASP A 242 35.91 -31.52 25.65
C ASP A 242 37.09 -31.04 24.78
N PRO A 243 37.35 -29.72 24.68
CA PRO A 243 38.41 -29.17 23.84
C PRO A 243 39.82 -29.71 24.18
N LYS A 244 40.02 -30.32 25.35
CA LYS A 244 41.29 -30.94 25.74
C LYS A 244 41.44 -32.37 25.22
N LYS A 245 40.37 -32.97 24.70
CA LYS A 245 40.32 -34.35 24.20
C LYS A 245 39.90 -34.38 22.72
N PRO A 246 40.86 -34.41 21.78
CA PRO A 246 40.59 -34.48 20.33
C PRO A 246 39.56 -35.54 19.91
N ALA A 247 39.54 -36.69 20.58
CA ALA A 247 38.59 -37.77 20.32
C ALA A 247 37.12 -37.33 20.48
N THR A 248 36.83 -36.41 21.40
CA THR A 248 35.47 -35.87 21.60
C THR A 248 35.05 -34.98 20.44
N LEU A 249 35.97 -34.19 19.88
CA LEU A 249 35.71 -33.33 18.73
C LEU A 249 35.52 -34.14 17.43
N ALA A 250 36.22 -35.26 17.31
CA ALA A 250 36.10 -36.18 16.18
C ALA A 250 34.77 -36.96 16.20
N ALA A 251 34.21 -37.22 17.39
CA ALA A 251 33.00 -38.02 17.56
C ALA A 251 31.73 -37.33 17.06
N LEU A 252 31.72 -36.00 16.93
CA LEU A 252 30.55 -35.27 16.43
C LEU A 252 30.41 -35.42 14.92
N SER A 253 29.20 -35.79 14.47
CA SER A 253 28.78 -35.70 13.07
C SER A 253 28.69 -34.23 12.61
N PRO A 254 28.74 -33.95 11.28
CA PRO A 254 28.52 -32.61 10.74
C PRO A 254 27.22 -31.95 11.26
N THR A 255 26.14 -32.72 11.39
CA THR A 255 24.86 -32.26 11.93
C THR A 255 24.96 -31.86 13.39
N GLN A 256 25.60 -32.69 14.24
CA GLN A 256 25.79 -32.35 15.66
C GLN A 256 26.67 -31.11 15.85
N ARG A 257 27.67 -30.91 14.98
CA ARG A 257 28.48 -29.67 14.99
C ARG A 257 27.60 -28.47 14.65
N ALA A 258 26.82 -28.55 13.58
CA ALA A 258 25.94 -27.46 13.17
C ALA A 258 24.89 -27.10 14.25
N LEU A 259 24.30 -28.11 14.89
CA LEU A 259 23.37 -27.92 16.01
C LEU A 259 24.04 -27.29 17.24
N PHE A 260 25.29 -27.64 17.55
CA PHE A 260 26.05 -26.98 18.62
C PHE A 260 26.19 -25.47 18.37
N PHE A 261 26.50 -25.09 17.13
CA PHE A 261 26.62 -23.68 16.74
C PHE A 261 25.26 -22.97 16.77
N LEU A 262 24.18 -23.65 16.35
CA LEU A 262 22.83 -23.11 16.41
C LEU A 262 22.36 -22.89 17.86
N ASP A 263 22.55 -23.88 18.74
CA ASP A 263 22.25 -23.75 20.18
C ASP A 263 23.11 -22.68 20.86
N TRP A 264 24.36 -22.50 20.41
CA TRP A 264 25.22 -21.42 20.87
C TRP A 264 24.62 -20.06 20.51
N TYR A 265 24.10 -19.91 19.28
CA TYR A 265 23.41 -18.70 18.85
C TYR A 265 22.12 -18.49 19.64
N ASP A 266 21.20 -19.44 19.60
CA ASP A 266 19.88 -19.33 20.24
C ASP A 266 20.03 -19.10 21.76
N GLY A 267 20.97 -19.81 22.40
CA GLY A 267 21.26 -19.63 23.81
C GLY A 267 21.76 -18.22 24.16
N LEU A 268 22.58 -17.59 23.32
CA LEU A 268 23.03 -16.21 23.53
C LEU A 268 21.89 -15.19 23.32
N MET A 269 21.02 -15.45 22.35
CA MET A 269 19.89 -14.57 22.04
C MET A 269 18.93 -14.42 23.23
N ASN A 270 18.81 -15.41 24.11
CA ASN A 270 18.03 -15.32 25.36
C ASN A 270 18.49 -14.20 26.31
N TYR A 271 19.72 -13.71 26.19
CA TYR A 271 20.27 -12.66 27.05
C TYR A 271 20.19 -11.25 26.45
N THR A 272 19.58 -11.10 25.27
CA THR A 272 19.50 -9.82 24.56
C THR A 272 18.41 -8.89 25.10
N GLY A 273 17.36 -9.46 25.71
CA GLY A 273 16.11 -8.75 25.98
C GLY A 273 15.32 -8.45 24.71
N THR A 274 15.49 -9.27 23.67
CA THR A 274 14.73 -9.23 22.42
C THR A 274 14.12 -10.59 22.12
N ASP A 275 12.93 -10.60 21.53
CA ASP A 275 12.29 -11.83 21.07
C ASP A 275 13.08 -12.41 19.88
N HIS A 276 13.09 -13.74 19.79
CA HIS A 276 13.87 -14.43 18.76
C HIS A 276 13.12 -14.41 17.44
N ILE A 277 13.75 -13.82 16.42
CA ILE A 277 13.29 -13.93 15.03
C ILE A 277 13.76 -15.27 14.48
N ASP A 278 12.85 -16.02 13.88
CA ASP A 278 13.15 -17.32 13.30
C ASP A 278 12.78 -17.43 11.82
N HIS A 279 13.40 -18.38 11.11
CA HIS A 279 13.28 -18.56 9.66
C HIS A 279 11.83 -18.80 9.21
N TRP A 280 11.04 -19.52 10.03
CA TRP A 280 9.65 -19.83 9.69
C TRP A 280 8.79 -18.58 9.50
N MET A 281 9.13 -17.48 10.19
CA MET A 281 8.36 -16.22 10.12
C MET A 281 8.41 -15.67 8.70
N ALA A 282 9.61 -15.60 8.11
CA ALA A 282 9.77 -15.16 6.73
C ALA A 282 9.16 -16.17 5.74
N THR A 283 9.35 -17.47 5.98
CA THR A 283 8.84 -18.52 5.09
C THR A 283 7.31 -18.56 5.03
N ALA A 284 6.62 -18.35 6.16
CA ALA A 284 5.16 -18.25 6.23
C ALA A 284 4.61 -16.86 5.90
N ASN A 285 5.47 -15.93 5.47
CA ASN A 285 5.14 -14.54 5.18
C ASN A 285 4.44 -13.82 6.35
N TRP A 286 5.00 -13.95 7.55
CA TRP A 286 4.55 -13.32 8.78
C TRP A 286 5.62 -12.43 9.41
N SER A 287 5.17 -11.39 10.09
CA SER A 287 6.02 -10.56 10.94
C SER A 287 5.21 -9.98 12.11
N PRO A 288 5.86 -9.60 13.22
CA PRO A 288 5.17 -8.99 14.35
C PRO A 288 4.38 -7.72 14.00
N SER A 289 4.77 -6.97 12.96
CA SER A 289 4.04 -5.78 12.51
C SER A 289 2.67 -6.13 11.92
N LEU A 290 2.52 -7.30 11.30
CA LEU A 290 1.23 -7.80 10.82
C LEU A 290 0.27 -8.02 11.99
N THR A 291 0.75 -8.66 13.06
CA THR A 291 0.00 -8.84 14.31
C THR A 291 -0.36 -7.49 14.94
N GLN A 292 0.53 -6.50 14.92
CA GLN A 292 0.19 -5.17 15.45
C GLN A 292 -0.87 -4.44 14.61
N THR A 293 -0.96 -4.74 13.31
CA THR A 293 -1.89 -4.08 12.39
C THR A 293 -3.27 -4.77 12.35
N GLN A 294 -3.28 -6.11 12.29
CA GLN A 294 -4.51 -6.88 12.12
C GLN A 294 -5.20 -7.23 13.45
N GLY A 295 -4.46 -7.13 14.56
CA GLY A 295 -4.90 -7.58 15.86
C GLY A 295 -3.96 -8.64 16.43
N SER A 296 -3.98 -8.80 17.76
CA SER A 296 -3.04 -9.67 18.48
C SER A 296 -3.60 -11.03 18.89
N GLY A 297 -4.81 -11.36 18.44
CA GLY A 297 -5.54 -12.58 18.79
C GLY A 297 -6.53 -12.44 19.94
N SER A 298 -6.66 -11.25 20.54
CA SER A 298 -7.39 -11.01 21.79
C SER A 298 -8.85 -11.49 21.81
N ASP A 299 -9.52 -11.44 20.65
CA ASP A 299 -10.91 -11.83 20.49
C ASP A 299 -11.07 -13.29 20.06
N THR A 300 -9.98 -14.06 20.05
CA THR A 300 -9.98 -15.47 19.66
C THR A 300 -9.59 -16.41 20.80
N THR A 301 -10.29 -17.54 20.88
CA THR A 301 -9.92 -18.69 21.72
C THR A 301 -9.51 -19.87 20.86
N ILE A 302 -8.33 -20.42 21.14
CA ILE A 302 -7.73 -21.60 20.50
C ILE A 302 -7.83 -22.77 21.47
N GLY A 303 -8.34 -23.91 21.00
CA GLY A 303 -8.27 -25.18 21.69
C GLY A 303 -6.95 -25.87 21.40
N LEU A 304 -6.18 -26.20 22.44
CA LEU A 304 -4.94 -26.98 22.34
C LEU A 304 -5.22 -28.42 22.80
N LEU A 305 -5.24 -29.36 21.87
CA LEU A 305 -5.33 -30.78 22.18
C LEU A 305 -3.93 -31.40 22.11
N ASP A 306 -3.18 -31.32 23.22
CA ASP A 306 -1.76 -31.66 23.30
C ASP A 306 -1.32 -31.90 24.75
N PHE A 307 -0.05 -32.26 24.98
CA PHE A 307 0.54 -32.40 26.30
C PHE A 307 0.39 -31.14 27.17
N THR A 308 0.52 -31.33 28.48
CA THR A 308 0.47 -30.23 29.46
C THR A 308 1.58 -29.20 29.20
N VAL A 309 1.26 -27.92 29.36
CA VAL A 309 2.25 -26.81 29.40
C VAL A 309 2.53 -26.47 30.85
N ALA A 310 3.73 -26.78 31.35
CA ALA A 310 3.96 -26.80 32.80
C ALA A 310 5.01 -25.78 33.30
N GLY A 311 6.04 -25.49 32.52
CA GLY A 311 7.19 -24.72 33.01
C GLY A 311 7.43 -23.38 32.30
N ASP A 312 6.89 -23.14 31.11
CA ASP A 312 6.97 -21.82 30.49
C ASP A 312 5.86 -20.86 30.97
N VAL A 313 6.24 -19.98 31.90
CA VAL A 313 5.33 -19.01 32.52
C VAL A 313 4.84 -17.92 31.56
N THR A 314 5.54 -17.62 30.46
CA THR A 314 5.09 -16.58 29.52
C THR A 314 3.96 -17.13 28.66
N ILE A 315 4.10 -18.37 28.19
CA ILE A 315 3.08 -19.09 27.43
C ILE A 315 1.87 -19.41 28.30
N GLN A 316 2.08 -19.83 29.55
CA GLN A 316 0.99 -20.14 30.48
C GLN A 316 0.04 -18.98 30.76
N LYS A 317 0.49 -17.71 30.64
CA LYS A 317 -0.39 -16.54 30.83
C LYS A 317 -1.57 -16.54 29.86
N ASN A 318 -1.40 -17.10 28.67
CA ASN A 318 -2.44 -17.19 27.65
C ASN A 318 -3.27 -18.47 27.77
N ILE A 319 -2.87 -19.44 28.61
CA ILE A 319 -3.65 -20.66 28.89
C ILE A 319 -4.67 -20.35 29.99
N VAL A 320 -5.92 -20.12 29.59
CA VAL A 320 -7.00 -19.67 30.49
C VAL A 320 -7.75 -20.82 31.15
N ALA A 321 -7.67 -22.03 30.59
CA ALA A 321 -8.19 -23.24 31.17
C ALA A 321 -7.34 -24.44 30.73
N PHE A 322 -7.14 -25.40 31.63
CA PHE A 322 -6.41 -26.64 31.36
C PHE A 322 -7.12 -27.83 32.04
N ASP A 323 -7.31 -28.90 31.29
CA ASP A 323 -7.85 -30.18 31.77
C ASP A 323 -7.13 -31.35 31.06
N GLY A 324 -7.38 -32.59 31.44
CA GLY A 324 -6.79 -33.75 30.76
C GLY A 324 -6.77 -35.02 31.60
N VAL A 325 -6.39 -36.12 30.97
CA VAL A 325 -6.28 -37.44 31.63
C VAL A 325 -5.03 -37.57 32.49
N SER A 326 -4.04 -36.70 32.27
CA SER A 326 -2.83 -36.60 33.09
C SER A 326 -2.24 -35.19 33.05
N SER A 327 -1.33 -34.88 33.99
CA SER A 327 -0.49 -33.68 33.97
C SER A 327 0.87 -33.92 33.30
N PHE A 328 1.01 -34.98 32.49
CA PHE A 328 2.27 -35.32 31.85
C PHE A 328 2.69 -34.24 30.84
N THR A 329 3.96 -33.86 30.88
CA THR A 329 4.61 -32.94 29.95
C THR A 329 5.97 -33.51 29.55
N ASN A 330 6.32 -33.33 28.28
CA ASN A 330 7.65 -33.55 27.73
C ASN A 330 8.17 -32.29 27.00
N GLY A 331 7.50 -31.14 27.19
CA GLY A 331 7.76 -29.88 26.51
C GLY A 331 7.07 -29.71 25.14
N HIS A 332 6.46 -30.75 24.56
CA HIS A 332 5.80 -30.66 23.25
C HIS A 332 4.62 -29.67 23.27
N GLY A 333 3.76 -29.75 24.28
CA GLY A 333 2.63 -28.81 24.42
C GLY A 333 3.08 -27.35 24.50
N ALA A 334 4.19 -27.07 25.22
CA ALA A 334 4.75 -25.73 25.31
C ALA A 334 5.34 -25.26 23.97
N ALA A 335 6.01 -26.15 23.24
CA ALA A 335 6.51 -25.87 21.90
C ALA A 335 5.38 -25.49 20.92
N VAL A 336 4.29 -26.27 20.93
CA VAL A 336 3.10 -26.03 20.10
C VAL A 336 2.40 -24.73 20.51
N ALA A 337 2.17 -24.53 21.81
CA ALA A 337 1.55 -23.32 22.34
C ALA A 337 2.39 -22.06 22.05
N GLY A 338 3.72 -22.15 22.12
CA GLY A 338 4.63 -21.05 21.86
C GLY A 338 4.51 -20.48 20.45
N LEU A 339 4.33 -21.33 19.43
CA LEU A 339 4.13 -20.90 18.04
C LEU A 339 2.77 -20.22 17.82
N MET A 340 1.76 -20.57 18.63
CA MET A 340 0.44 -19.93 18.57
C MET A 340 0.43 -18.59 19.33
N VAL A 341 0.88 -18.60 20.59
CA VAL A 341 0.61 -17.53 21.57
C VAL A 341 1.82 -17.06 22.38
N GLY A 342 3.05 -17.38 21.96
CA GLY A 342 4.27 -16.83 22.54
C GLY A 342 4.24 -15.30 22.56
N ALA A 343 4.61 -14.70 23.68
CA ALA A 343 4.51 -13.25 23.89
C ALA A 343 5.48 -12.48 22.99
N HIS A 344 5.17 -11.20 22.75
CA HIS A 344 6.10 -10.24 22.13
C HIS A 344 6.61 -9.33 23.25
N ASP A 345 7.47 -9.85 24.11
CA ASP A 345 7.89 -9.19 25.36
C ASP A 345 9.41 -9.10 25.54
N GLY A 346 10.18 -9.44 24.50
CA GLY A 346 11.63 -9.43 24.50
C GLY A 346 12.26 -10.71 25.05
N VAL A 347 11.50 -11.80 25.20
CA VAL A 347 11.96 -13.05 25.82
C VAL A 347 11.51 -14.27 25.01
N GLY A 348 12.48 -15.08 24.61
CA GLY A 348 12.20 -16.38 24.00
C GLY A 348 11.57 -16.28 22.62
N VAL A 349 10.57 -17.11 22.35
CA VAL A 349 9.94 -17.25 21.02
C VAL A 349 8.67 -16.42 20.89
N MET A 350 8.37 -16.00 19.66
CA MET A 350 7.14 -15.30 19.34
C MET A 350 6.07 -16.25 18.80
N GLY A 351 4.84 -16.07 19.28
CA GLY A 351 3.65 -16.62 18.67
C GLY A 351 3.05 -15.68 17.65
N ILE A 352 2.24 -16.23 16.75
CA ILE A 352 1.55 -15.47 15.71
C ILE A 352 0.44 -14.58 16.32
N ALA A 353 -0.29 -15.12 17.30
CA ALA A 353 -1.41 -14.48 17.99
C ALA A 353 -1.13 -14.36 19.50
N PRO A 354 -0.21 -13.47 19.93
CA PRO A 354 0.36 -13.42 21.29
C PRO A 354 -0.65 -13.07 22.40
N ARG A 355 -1.87 -12.67 22.07
CA ARG A 355 -2.95 -12.37 23.03
C ARG A 355 -4.18 -13.27 22.85
N ALA A 356 -4.12 -14.28 21.98
CA ALA A 356 -5.18 -15.28 21.91
C ALA A 356 -5.25 -16.08 23.21
N LYS A 357 -6.47 -16.42 23.60
CA LYS A 357 -6.72 -17.30 24.75
C LYS A 357 -6.52 -18.73 24.29
N VAL A 358 -5.91 -19.56 25.13
CA VAL A 358 -5.76 -20.99 24.91
C VAL A 358 -6.55 -21.73 25.98
N VAL A 359 -7.43 -22.61 25.54
CA VAL A 359 -8.04 -23.64 26.39
C VAL A 359 -7.39 -24.95 26.00
N ALA A 360 -6.81 -25.65 26.97
CA ALA A 360 -5.95 -26.79 26.69
C ALA A 360 -6.52 -28.07 27.31
N TYR A 361 -6.39 -29.18 26.58
CA TYR A 361 -6.75 -30.50 27.04
C TYR A 361 -5.63 -31.49 26.72
N ASN A 362 -5.16 -32.23 27.73
CA ASN A 362 -4.17 -33.28 27.56
C ASN A 362 -4.82 -34.66 27.41
N PRO A 363 -4.86 -35.24 26.19
CA PRO A 363 -5.37 -36.59 25.98
C PRO A 363 -4.32 -37.68 26.25
N PHE A 364 -3.07 -37.31 26.55
CA PHE A 364 -1.98 -38.26 26.76
C PHE A 364 -1.85 -38.66 28.22
N ASP A 365 -1.63 -39.95 28.44
CA ASP A 365 -1.31 -40.50 29.75
C ASP A 365 0.19 -40.36 30.09
N SER A 366 0.60 -40.87 31.25
CA SER A 366 2.00 -40.82 31.70
C SER A 366 2.99 -41.61 30.84
N THR A 367 2.51 -42.47 29.93
CA THR A 367 3.35 -43.20 28.96
C THR A 367 3.62 -42.38 27.70
N GLY A 368 2.94 -41.24 27.54
CA GLY A 368 3.01 -40.41 26.35
C GLY A 368 2.13 -40.92 25.20
N THR A 369 1.13 -41.77 25.50
CA THR A 369 0.17 -42.27 24.52
C THR A 369 -1.23 -41.75 24.83
N ALA A 370 -2.07 -41.62 23.80
CA ALA A 370 -3.45 -41.16 23.91
C ALA A 370 -4.40 -42.18 23.28
N SER A 371 -5.53 -42.46 23.93
CA SER A 371 -6.59 -43.25 23.31
C SER A 371 -7.54 -42.34 22.52
N TRP A 372 -8.22 -42.89 21.51
CA TRP A 372 -9.24 -42.16 20.77
C TRP A 372 -10.44 -41.75 21.64
N ASP A 373 -10.66 -42.41 22.79
CA ASP A 373 -11.66 -42.01 23.78
C ASP A 373 -11.26 -40.74 24.53
N ASP A 374 -9.99 -40.60 24.88
CA ASP A 374 -9.45 -39.41 25.53
C ASP A 374 -9.41 -38.22 24.56
N VAL A 375 -9.07 -38.48 23.29
CA VAL A 375 -9.18 -37.50 22.21
C VAL A 375 -10.62 -37.01 22.05
N ALA A 376 -11.60 -37.91 22.01
CA ALA A 376 -13.02 -37.55 21.91
C ALA A 376 -13.48 -36.70 23.11
N THR A 377 -13.03 -37.05 24.33
CA THR A 377 -13.32 -36.30 25.56
C THR A 377 -12.71 -34.90 25.50
N GLY A 378 -11.46 -34.80 25.04
CA GLY A 378 -10.78 -33.52 24.86
C GLY A 378 -11.48 -32.60 23.87
N ILE A 379 -11.89 -33.13 22.70
CA ILE A 379 -12.64 -32.35 21.71
C ILE A 379 -13.91 -31.76 22.31
N LYS A 380 -14.66 -32.55 23.08
CA LYS A 380 -15.87 -32.06 23.76
C LYS A 380 -15.57 -30.95 24.77
N SER A 381 -14.52 -31.12 25.56
CA SER A 381 -14.09 -30.13 26.56
C SER A 381 -13.68 -28.81 25.91
N LEU A 382 -12.88 -28.88 24.84
CA LEU A 382 -12.43 -27.72 24.08
C LEU A 382 -13.57 -27.01 23.34
N ALA A 383 -14.46 -27.77 22.69
CA ALA A 383 -15.60 -27.21 21.97
C ALA A 383 -16.61 -26.53 22.92
N ALA A 384 -16.78 -27.05 24.16
CA ALA A 384 -17.60 -26.40 25.18
C ALA A 384 -17.00 -25.09 25.73
N SER A 385 -15.71 -24.83 25.45
CA SER A 385 -14.95 -23.70 25.98
C SER A 385 -14.83 -22.51 25.00
N SER A 386 -15.79 -22.40 24.05
CA SER A 386 -15.83 -21.35 23.03
C SER A 386 -14.59 -21.28 22.13
N ALA A 387 -13.79 -22.35 22.04
CA ALA A 387 -12.70 -22.44 21.09
C ALA A 387 -13.27 -22.42 19.66
N SER A 388 -12.80 -21.51 18.81
CA SER A 388 -13.23 -21.49 17.40
C SER A 388 -12.34 -22.36 16.50
N ILE A 389 -11.14 -22.66 17.00
CA ILE A 389 -10.09 -23.42 16.33
C ILE A 389 -9.63 -24.49 17.32
N ILE A 390 -9.43 -25.73 16.87
CA ILE A 390 -8.81 -26.79 17.68
C ILE A 390 -7.54 -27.24 16.96
N ASN A 391 -6.39 -26.92 17.55
CA ASN A 391 -5.10 -27.44 17.13
C ASN A 391 -4.88 -28.82 17.74
N ALA A 392 -4.70 -29.83 16.88
CA ALA A 392 -4.32 -31.17 17.31
C ALA A 392 -3.02 -31.59 16.61
N SER A 393 -1.93 -31.50 17.35
CA SER A 393 -0.60 -31.91 16.90
C SER A 393 -0.35 -33.39 17.24
N LEU A 394 -1.31 -34.23 16.88
CA LEU A 394 -1.34 -35.68 17.14
C LEU A 394 -1.96 -36.43 15.96
N GLY A 395 -1.69 -37.73 15.85
CA GLY A 395 -2.25 -38.57 14.79
C GLY A 395 -1.90 -40.04 14.96
N GLU A 396 -2.30 -40.85 13.99
CA GLU A 396 -1.99 -42.27 13.89
C GLU A 396 -1.01 -42.50 12.74
N GLY A 397 0.01 -43.33 12.98
CA GLY A 397 1.08 -43.57 12.02
C GLY A 397 0.57 -44.18 10.70
N GLY A 398 1.23 -43.80 9.60
CA GLY A 398 0.93 -44.30 8.26
C GLY A 398 -0.14 -43.53 7.50
N PHE A 399 -0.66 -42.42 8.05
CA PHE A 399 -1.68 -41.60 7.41
C PHE A 399 -1.40 -40.10 7.54
N ALA A 400 -1.78 -39.33 6.52
CA ALA A 400 -1.93 -37.88 6.59
C ALA A 400 -3.23 -37.49 7.32
N LEU A 401 -4.29 -38.29 7.13
CA LEU A 401 -5.53 -38.27 7.90
C LEU A 401 -5.98 -39.71 8.13
N ALA A 402 -5.88 -40.18 9.37
CA ALA A 402 -6.25 -41.54 9.73
C ALA A 402 -7.78 -41.76 9.71
N PRO A 403 -8.28 -42.92 9.26
CA PRO A 403 -9.72 -43.26 9.32
C PRO A 403 -10.33 -43.14 10.72
N SER A 404 -9.55 -43.42 11.77
CA SER A 404 -9.96 -43.33 13.18
C SER A 404 -10.45 -41.94 13.59
N TRP A 405 -10.02 -40.86 12.91
CA TRP A 405 -10.58 -39.53 13.13
C TRP A 405 -12.07 -39.47 12.80
N ASN A 406 -12.52 -40.14 11.74
CA ASN A 406 -13.93 -40.22 11.43
C ASN A 406 -14.72 -40.96 12.51
N ASP A 407 -14.14 -42.00 13.11
CA ASP A 407 -14.79 -42.73 14.20
C ASP A 407 -14.98 -41.84 15.43
N VAL A 408 -14.02 -40.94 15.73
CA VAL A 408 -14.15 -39.92 16.77
C VAL A 408 -15.23 -38.90 16.43
N PHE A 409 -15.18 -38.30 15.23
CA PHE A 409 -16.16 -37.26 14.83
C PHE A 409 -17.57 -37.81 14.62
N SER A 410 -17.71 -39.09 14.31
CA SER A 410 -19.02 -39.75 14.16
C SER A 410 -19.68 -40.10 15.49
N ARG A 411 -18.99 -39.93 16.63
CA ARG A 411 -19.61 -40.16 17.94
C ARG A 411 -20.77 -39.19 18.16
N PRO A 412 -21.92 -39.65 18.67
CA PRO A 412 -23.09 -38.78 18.84
C PRO A 412 -22.85 -37.55 19.71
N ASP A 413 -21.96 -37.64 20.70
CA ASP A 413 -21.63 -36.54 21.61
C ASP A 413 -20.56 -35.59 21.07
N VAL A 414 -19.69 -36.04 20.17
CA VAL A 414 -18.67 -35.21 19.49
C VAL A 414 -19.26 -34.48 18.28
N SER A 415 -20.02 -35.17 17.43
CA SER A 415 -20.63 -34.62 16.21
C SER A 415 -21.55 -33.41 16.46
N LEU A 416 -22.14 -33.31 17.66
CA LEU A 416 -23.01 -32.20 18.05
C LEU A 416 -22.26 -30.89 18.27
N VAL A 417 -20.97 -30.95 18.62
CA VAL A 417 -20.18 -29.78 19.00
C VAL A 417 -19.02 -29.50 18.04
N ALA A 418 -18.40 -30.53 17.48
CA ALA A 418 -17.18 -30.38 16.67
C ALA A 418 -17.40 -29.62 15.36
N LYS A 419 -18.58 -29.76 14.73
CA LYS A 419 -18.87 -29.17 13.42
C LYS A 419 -18.77 -27.63 13.38
N ASP A 420 -18.91 -26.99 14.54
CA ASP A 420 -18.88 -25.54 14.67
C ASP A 420 -17.45 -25.00 14.84
N ASN A 421 -16.46 -25.88 15.02
CA ASN A 421 -15.04 -25.54 15.14
C ASN A 421 -14.28 -25.84 13.84
N LEU A 422 -13.19 -25.11 13.61
CA LEU A 422 -12.18 -25.49 12.61
C LEU A 422 -11.09 -26.34 13.27
N PHE A 423 -10.81 -27.51 12.69
CA PHE A 423 -9.72 -28.37 13.16
C PHE A 423 -8.45 -28.14 12.34
N VAL A 424 -7.32 -27.98 13.03
CA VAL A 424 -6.00 -27.88 12.40
C VAL A 424 -5.18 -29.07 12.88
N LEU A 425 -4.89 -30.00 11.97
CA LEU A 425 -4.32 -31.30 12.27
C LEU A 425 -2.92 -31.40 11.67
N ALA A 426 -1.94 -31.90 12.44
CA ALA A 426 -0.63 -32.25 11.89
C ALA A 426 -0.74 -33.48 10.97
N ALA A 427 -0.07 -33.44 9.82
CA ALA A 427 -0.14 -34.53 8.84
C ALA A 427 0.56 -35.82 9.30
N GLY A 428 1.49 -35.76 10.25
CA GLY A 428 2.27 -36.93 10.69
C GLY A 428 3.63 -37.06 10.00
N ASN A 429 4.48 -37.91 10.56
CA ASN A 429 5.94 -37.87 10.37
C ASN A 429 6.56 -39.18 9.84
N ASP A 430 5.80 -40.01 9.12
CA ASP A 430 6.26 -41.33 8.64
C ASP A 430 6.84 -41.30 7.21
N GLY A 431 6.77 -40.16 6.52
CA GLY A 431 7.24 -39.99 5.14
C GLY A 431 6.39 -40.74 4.11
N VAL A 432 5.13 -41.05 4.42
CA VAL A 432 4.25 -41.83 3.54
C VAL A 432 3.42 -40.96 2.61
N VAL A 433 2.89 -41.54 1.54
CA VAL A 433 1.92 -40.90 0.65
C VAL A 433 0.58 -41.61 0.81
N GLN A 434 -0.46 -40.89 1.25
CA GLN A 434 -1.75 -41.51 1.51
C GLN A 434 -2.51 -41.82 0.21
N THR A 435 -2.87 -43.08 0.02
CA THR A 435 -3.67 -43.58 -1.12
C THR A 435 -5.03 -44.12 -0.69
N THR A 436 -5.23 -44.31 0.62
CA THR A 436 -6.46 -44.89 1.18
C THR A 436 -7.46 -43.80 1.52
N ASN A 437 -8.68 -43.92 0.98
CA ASN A 437 -9.79 -43.01 1.26
C ASN A 437 -10.24 -43.11 2.72
N VAL A 438 -10.75 -41.99 3.23
CA VAL A 438 -11.31 -41.89 4.58
C VAL A 438 -12.82 -41.73 4.47
N THR A 439 -13.58 -42.54 5.21
CA THR A 439 -15.03 -42.31 5.30
C THR A 439 -15.26 -40.97 6.01
N TRP A 440 -16.11 -40.10 5.48
CA TRP A 440 -16.35 -38.76 6.02
C TRP A 440 -17.78 -38.30 5.81
N ASN A 441 -18.44 -37.85 6.88
CA ASN A 441 -19.78 -37.29 6.80
C ASN A 441 -19.72 -35.75 6.83
N PHE A 442 -19.81 -35.11 5.67
CA PHE A 442 -19.75 -33.64 5.57
C PHE A 442 -20.89 -32.88 6.27
N ALA A 443 -21.96 -33.56 6.70
CA ALA A 443 -23.05 -32.93 7.44
C ALA A 443 -22.75 -32.81 8.95
N THR A 444 -21.90 -33.68 9.50
CA THR A 444 -21.66 -33.78 10.95
C THR A 444 -20.20 -33.65 11.34
N ASN A 445 -19.28 -34.01 10.44
CA ASN A 445 -17.86 -33.89 10.70
C ASN A 445 -17.39 -32.45 10.44
N PRO A 446 -16.37 -31.98 11.18
CA PRO A 446 -15.90 -30.61 11.09
C PRO A 446 -15.21 -30.29 9.77
N ASN A 447 -15.04 -28.98 9.52
CA ASN A 447 -14.05 -28.51 8.57
C ASN A 447 -12.65 -28.71 9.16
N LEU A 448 -11.67 -28.99 8.30
CA LEU A 448 -10.31 -29.32 8.70
C LEU A 448 -9.28 -28.74 7.74
N LEU A 449 -8.15 -28.38 8.33
CA LEU A 449 -6.89 -28.08 7.66
C LEU A 449 -5.87 -29.13 8.11
N ILE A 450 -5.32 -29.88 7.16
CA ILE A 450 -4.25 -30.85 7.42
C ILE A 450 -2.94 -30.21 7.02
N VAL A 451 -2.00 -30.17 7.95
CA VAL A 451 -0.80 -29.34 7.84
C VAL A 451 0.44 -30.21 7.73
N GLY A 452 1.04 -30.17 6.55
CA GLY A 452 2.34 -30.75 6.28
C GLY A 452 3.51 -29.85 6.66
N SER A 453 4.71 -30.42 6.61
CA SER A 453 5.97 -29.75 6.88
C SER A 453 6.77 -29.51 5.60
N ILE A 454 7.33 -28.31 5.49
CA ILE A 454 8.34 -27.94 4.50
C ILE A 454 9.68 -27.63 5.18
N GLN A 455 10.76 -27.79 4.42
CA GLN A 455 12.13 -27.45 4.84
C GLN A 455 12.33 -25.94 4.97
N SER A 456 13.44 -25.53 5.60
CA SER A 456 13.78 -24.12 5.82
C SER A 456 13.99 -23.30 4.53
N ASP A 457 14.10 -23.95 3.37
CA ASP A 457 14.20 -23.28 2.06
C ASP A 457 12.84 -22.75 1.56
N GLY A 458 11.73 -23.16 2.19
CA GLY A 458 10.38 -22.78 1.80
C GLY A 458 9.92 -23.34 0.45
N LEU A 459 10.63 -24.35 -0.10
CA LEU A 459 10.39 -24.92 -1.42
C LEU A 459 10.33 -26.45 -1.42
N THR A 460 11.06 -27.11 -0.53
CA THR A 460 11.21 -28.57 -0.53
C THR A 460 10.40 -29.21 0.59
N ILE A 461 9.56 -30.18 0.24
CA ILE A 461 8.79 -30.96 1.23
C ILE A 461 9.74 -31.64 2.24
N SER A 462 9.34 -31.71 3.50
CA SER A 462 10.09 -32.44 4.52
C SER A 462 10.10 -33.94 4.24
N ASN A 463 11.25 -34.60 4.41
CA ASN A 463 11.38 -36.03 4.08
C ASN A 463 10.49 -36.94 4.95
N PHE A 464 10.21 -36.53 6.19
CA PHE A 464 9.33 -37.25 7.11
C PHE A 464 7.86 -36.92 6.90
N ASN A 465 7.51 -35.95 6.07
CA ASN A 465 6.13 -35.49 5.94
C ASN A 465 5.22 -36.56 5.33
N ASN A 466 4.11 -36.86 5.99
CA ASN A 466 3.02 -37.64 5.38
C ASN A 466 2.26 -36.76 4.36
N GLN A 467 2.24 -37.18 3.10
CA GLN A 467 1.61 -36.45 2.01
C GLN A 467 0.15 -36.89 1.80
N PRO A 468 -0.74 -35.98 1.38
CA PRO A 468 -2.16 -36.29 1.21
C PRO A 468 -2.42 -37.26 0.05
N GLY A 469 -1.49 -37.32 -0.92
CA GLY A 469 -1.56 -38.22 -2.06
C GLY A 469 -2.83 -38.04 -2.88
N THR A 470 -3.43 -39.15 -3.29
CA THR A 470 -4.66 -39.17 -4.11
C THR A 470 -5.89 -39.59 -3.32
N ALA A 471 -5.76 -39.73 -1.99
CA ALA A 471 -6.85 -40.11 -1.11
C ALA A 471 -7.98 -39.07 -1.12
N CYS A 472 -9.19 -39.53 -0.83
CA CYS A 472 -10.38 -38.70 -0.74
C CYS A 472 -11.18 -38.96 0.53
N LEU A 473 -11.92 -37.93 0.93
CA LEU A 473 -12.99 -38.00 1.92
C LEU A 473 -14.27 -38.49 1.22
N VAL A 474 -14.73 -39.69 1.54
CA VAL A 474 -15.88 -40.31 0.87
C VAL A 474 -17.02 -40.56 1.86
N VAL A 475 -18.27 -40.32 1.46
CA VAL A 475 -19.40 -40.84 2.23
C VAL A 475 -19.35 -42.37 2.15
N SER A 476 -19.77 -43.09 3.20
CA SER A 476 -19.66 -44.56 3.27
C SER A 476 -20.15 -45.25 1.99
N GLY A 477 -19.28 -46.00 1.31
CA GLY A 477 -19.55 -46.67 0.02
C GLY A 477 -19.47 -45.79 -1.23
N GLY A 478 -19.06 -44.53 -1.12
CA GLY A 478 -19.03 -43.55 -2.20
C GLY A 478 -17.72 -43.46 -2.99
N THR A 479 -17.80 -43.01 -4.25
CA THR A 479 -16.65 -42.65 -5.08
C THR A 479 -16.16 -41.23 -4.75
N CYS A 480 -14.87 -40.96 -4.97
CA CYS A 480 -14.33 -39.60 -4.81
C CYS A 480 -15.05 -38.59 -5.71
N GLN A 481 -15.51 -37.48 -5.13
CA GLN A 481 -16.17 -36.39 -5.84
C GLN A 481 -15.27 -35.14 -5.89
N THR A 482 -15.54 -34.25 -6.84
CA THR A 482 -14.84 -32.96 -6.95
C THR A 482 -15.00 -32.16 -5.64
N GLY A 483 -13.88 -31.69 -5.07
CA GLY A 483 -13.87 -30.94 -3.80
C GLY A 483 -13.77 -31.81 -2.54
N ASN A 484 -13.74 -33.14 -2.69
CA ASN A 484 -13.62 -34.09 -1.59
C ASN A 484 -12.24 -34.74 -1.50
N ARG A 485 -11.26 -34.30 -2.31
CA ARG A 485 -9.92 -34.88 -2.28
C ARG A 485 -9.25 -34.43 -1.00
N LEU A 486 -8.43 -35.30 -0.39
CA LEU A 486 -7.72 -34.96 0.84
C LEU A 486 -6.80 -33.75 0.63
N MET A 487 -6.14 -33.69 -0.53
CA MET A 487 -5.31 -32.55 -0.93
C MET A 487 -6.07 -31.22 -1.02
N ASP A 488 -7.40 -31.21 -1.20
CA ASP A 488 -8.22 -29.99 -1.19
C ASP A 488 -8.38 -29.39 0.23
N ARG A 489 -7.85 -30.06 1.27
CA ARG A 489 -7.85 -29.63 2.68
C ARG A 489 -6.45 -29.60 3.28
N TYR A 490 -5.44 -29.79 2.44
CA TYR A 490 -4.07 -29.91 2.85
C TYR A 490 -3.29 -28.67 2.46
N LEU A 491 -2.37 -28.24 3.31
CA LEU A 491 -1.36 -27.23 3.00
C LEU A 491 -0.07 -27.56 3.75
N VAL A 492 1.02 -26.90 3.41
CA VAL A 492 2.29 -27.02 4.15
C VAL A 492 2.60 -25.73 4.89
N ALA A 493 3.27 -25.86 6.04
CA ALA A 493 3.88 -24.77 6.75
C ALA A 493 5.30 -25.18 7.20
N PRO A 494 6.16 -24.24 7.62
CA PRO A 494 7.49 -24.57 8.12
C PRO A 494 7.40 -25.52 9.33
N GLY A 495 8.08 -26.66 9.26
CA GLY A 495 8.09 -27.65 10.35
C GLY A 495 9.47 -28.23 10.65
N GLU A 496 10.54 -27.72 10.02
CA GLU A 496 11.91 -28.16 10.28
C GLU A 496 12.74 -27.11 10.99
N LEU A 497 13.51 -27.55 12.00
CA LEU A 497 14.42 -26.70 12.77
C LEU A 497 13.72 -25.44 13.32
N ILE A 498 12.48 -25.61 13.78
CA ILE A 498 11.67 -24.53 14.33
C ILE A 498 12.15 -24.24 15.75
N LEU A 499 12.43 -22.97 16.02
CA LEU A 499 12.74 -22.52 17.37
C LEU A 499 11.47 -22.46 18.20
N VAL A 500 11.46 -23.16 19.32
CA VAL A 500 10.32 -23.28 20.23
C VAL A 500 10.77 -23.21 21.68
N SER A 501 9.83 -23.01 22.60
CA SER A 501 10.08 -23.12 24.03
C SER A 501 10.49 -24.54 24.43
N ASP A 502 11.43 -24.67 25.36
CA ASP A 502 11.82 -25.95 25.96
C ASP A 502 11.01 -26.33 27.22
N ASP A 503 9.96 -25.55 27.52
CA ASP A 503 9.12 -25.64 28.73
C ASP A 503 9.90 -25.44 30.05
N LYS A 504 11.11 -24.88 30.00
CA LYS A 504 11.99 -24.65 31.17
C LYS A 504 12.53 -23.22 31.21
N GLY A 505 11.93 -22.31 30.44
CA GLY A 505 12.35 -20.91 30.30
C GLY A 505 13.50 -20.70 29.31
N GLY A 506 13.87 -21.73 28.55
CA GLY A 506 14.82 -21.66 27.44
C GLY A 506 14.13 -21.92 26.09
N VAL A 507 14.96 -22.14 25.07
CA VAL A 507 14.51 -22.45 23.72
C VAL A 507 15.25 -23.66 23.16
N ALA A 508 14.62 -24.38 22.25
CA ALA A 508 15.19 -25.52 21.56
C ALA A 508 14.71 -25.59 20.10
N ARG A 509 15.48 -26.27 19.25
CA ARG A 509 15.15 -26.51 17.86
C ARG A 509 14.49 -27.87 17.73
N HIS A 510 13.28 -27.90 17.19
CA HIS A 510 12.52 -29.13 16.96
C HIS A 510 12.06 -29.22 15.50
N THR A 511 11.73 -30.45 15.10
CA THR A 511 11.30 -30.76 13.73
C THR A 511 10.10 -31.69 13.81
N GLY A 512 9.04 -31.39 13.04
CA GLY A 512 7.84 -32.21 12.94
C GLY A 512 6.65 -31.43 12.36
N THR A 513 5.71 -32.15 11.74
CA THR A 513 4.42 -31.58 11.30
C THR A 513 3.59 -31.02 12.48
N SER A 514 3.85 -31.51 13.69
CA SER A 514 3.28 -30.98 14.94
C SER A 514 3.66 -29.52 15.24
N LEU A 515 4.71 -28.99 14.60
CA LEU A 515 5.13 -27.59 14.69
C LEU A 515 4.61 -26.74 13.52
N ALA A 516 4.30 -27.38 12.39
CA ALA A 516 3.68 -26.70 11.25
C ALA A 516 2.20 -26.37 11.53
N ALA A 517 1.46 -27.30 12.14
CA ALA A 517 0.05 -27.13 12.52
C ALA A 517 -0.23 -25.88 13.38
N PRO A 518 0.51 -25.60 14.50
CA PRO A 518 0.26 -24.42 15.31
C PRO A 518 0.55 -23.09 14.60
N ILE A 519 1.44 -23.07 13.60
CA ILE A 519 1.64 -21.87 12.76
C ILE A 519 0.35 -21.55 11.99
N VAL A 520 -0.31 -22.58 11.42
CA VAL A 520 -1.61 -22.41 10.76
C VAL A 520 -2.70 -22.00 11.78
N SER A 521 -2.74 -22.63 12.95
CA SER A 521 -3.70 -22.28 14.02
C SER A 521 -3.56 -20.83 14.47
N GLY A 522 -2.32 -20.34 14.65
CA GLY A 522 -2.04 -18.94 14.97
C GLY A 522 -2.46 -17.98 13.85
N ALA A 523 -2.24 -18.36 12.57
CA ALA A 523 -2.70 -17.57 11.43
C ALA A 523 -4.22 -17.44 11.37
N VAL A 524 -4.94 -18.53 11.65
CA VAL A 524 -6.41 -18.49 11.77
C VAL A 524 -6.84 -17.65 12.97
N ALA A 525 -6.11 -17.69 14.09
CA ALA A 525 -6.45 -16.86 15.25
C ALA A 525 -6.31 -15.36 14.96
N LEU A 526 -5.31 -14.94 14.19
CA LEU A 526 -5.23 -13.56 13.69
C LEU A 526 -6.40 -13.22 12.75
N LEU A 527 -6.77 -14.15 11.88
CA LEU A 527 -7.90 -13.97 10.97
C LEU A 527 -9.22 -13.77 11.73
N HIS A 528 -9.45 -14.56 12.77
CA HIS A 528 -10.61 -14.42 13.66
C HIS A 528 -10.53 -13.15 14.51
N ASP A 529 -9.36 -12.69 14.96
CA ASP A 529 -9.26 -11.41 15.67
C ASP A 529 -9.65 -10.23 14.77
N ARG A 530 -9.20 -10.24 13.51
CA ARG A 530 -9.51 -9.18 12.55
C ARG A 530 -10.99 -9.19 12.11
N TRP A 531 -11.54 -10.39 11.92
CA TRP A 531 -12.93 -10.64 11.51
C TRP A 531 -13.61 -11.66 12.45
N PRO A 532 -14.02 -11.24 13.66
CA PRO A 532 -14.52 -12.16 14.71
C PRO A 532 -15.67 -13.08 14.31
N TRP A 533 -16.56 -12.62 13.43
CA TRP A 533 -17.66 -13.45 12.94
C TRP A 533 -17.18 -14.70 12.20
N LEU A 534 -16.00 -14.70 11.57
CA LEU A 534 -15.43 -15.87 10.86
C LEU A 534 -15.24 -17.08 11.77
N SER A 535 -15.16 -16.88 13.09
CA SER A 535 -15.16 -17.96 14.08
C SER A 535 -16.37 -18.89 13.98
N THR A 536 -17.48 -18.42 13.41
CA THR A 536 -18.72 -19.19 13.18
C THR A 536 -18.87 -19.68 11.73
N TYR A 537 -17.86 -19.43 10.87
CA TYR A 537 -17.82 -19.84 9.47
C TYR A 537 -16.56 -20.68 9.18
N PRO A 538 -16.39 -21.85 9.81
CA PRO A 538 -15.15 -22.63 9.74
C PRO A 538 -14.81 -23.07 8.30
N LYS A 539 -15.81 -23.25 7.43
CA LYS A 539 -15.59 -23.54 6.02
C LYS A 539 -14.94 -22.34 5.31
N GLU A 540 -15.53 -21.16 5.41
CA GLU A 540 -15.00 -19.92 4.83
C GLU A 540 -13.62 -19.56 5.38
N THR A 541 -13.40 -19.76 6.68
CA THR A 541 -12.07 -19.65 7.32
C THR A 541 -11.05 -20.58 6.65
N SER A 542 -11.39 -21.87 6.48
CA SER A 542 -10.50 -22.82 5.80
C SER A 542 -10.24 -22.45 4.34
N ASP A 543 -11.27 -22.00 3.62
CA ASP A 543 -11.17 -21.53 2.24
C ASP A 543 -10.22 -20.32 2.13
N ILE A 544 -10.22 -19.40 3.10
CA ILE A 544 -9.31 -18.24 3.10
C ILE A 544 -7.86 -18.71 3.17
N ILE A 545 -7.54 -19.55 4.17
CA ILE A 545 -6.17 -20.05 4.38
C ILE A 545 -5.67 -20.85 3.18
N LEU A 546 -6.50 -21.72 2.61
CA LEU A 546 -6.13 -22.56 1.48
C LEU A 546 -5.98 -21.75 0.18
N LYS A 547 -6.88 -20.79 -0.09
CA LYS A 547 -6.82 -20.00 -1.33
C LYS A 547 -5.75 -18.91 -1.31
N SER A 548 -5.33 -18.48 -0.12
CA SER A 548 -4.23 -17.52 0.01
C SER A 548 -2.85 -18.18 0.03
N ALA A 549 -2.78 -19.51 0.14
CA ALA A 549 -1.52 -20.24 0.16
C ALA A 549 -0.73 -20.00 -1.13
N LYS A 550 0.60 -19.90 -0.98
CA LYS A 550 1.53 -19.81 -2.09
C LYS A 550 1.65 -21.17 -2.75
N ASP A 551 1.16 -21.25 -3.98
CA ASP A 551 1.24 -22.45 -4.82
C ASP A 551 2.69 -22.97 -4.94
N LEU A 552 2.88 -24.25 -4.69
CA LEU A 552 4.16 -24.95 -4.76
C LEU A 552 3.97 -26.28 -5.49
N GLY A 553 5.00 -26.74 -6.20
CA GLY A 553 4.92 -27.99 -6.95
C GLY A 553 4.20 -27.83 -8.28
N ALA A 554 3.18 -28.65 -8.52
CA ALA A 554 2.38 -28.55 -9.74
C ALA A 554 1.38 -27.38 -9.64
N PRO A 555 1.04 -26.68 -10.74
CA PRO A 555 0.11 -25.56 -10.64
C PRO A 555 -1.24 -25.92 -10.02
N GLY A 556 -1.61 -25.22 -8.96
CA GLY A 556 -2.83 -25.45 -8.18
C GLY A 556 -2.70 -26.61 -7.19
N VAL A 557 -3.84 -27.03 -6.61
CA VAL A 557 -3.85 -28.07 -5.57
C VAL A 557 -3.25 -29.39 -6.07
N ASP A 558 -2.21 -29.89 -5.38
CA ASP A 558 -1.49 -31.11 -5.76
C ASP A 558 -1.34 -32.15 -4.62
N ALA A 559 -0.88 -33.35 -4.99
CA ALA A 559 -0.80 -34.52 -4.12
C ALA A 559 0.36 -34.48 -3.09
N VAL A 560 1.26 -33.50 -3.18
CA VAL A 560 2.46 -33.35 -2.36
C VAL A 560 2.30 -32.19 -1.37
N PHE A 561 1.99 -30.99 -1.89
CA PHE A 561 1.90 -29.75 -1.14
C PHE A 561 0.46 -29.34 -0.82
N GLY A 562 -0.55 -30.04 -1.37
CA GLY A 562 -1.94 -29.62 -1.25
C GLY A 562 -2.16 -28.27 -1.91
N ALA A 563 -2.73 -27.32 -1.18
CA ALA A 563 -2.93 -25.94 -1.65
C ALA A 563 -1.64 -25.11 -1.71
N GLY A 564 -0.51 -25.63 -1.21
CA GLY A 564 0.78 -24.93 -1.20
C GLY A 564 1.23 -24.49 0.20
N LEU A 565 2.16 -23.55 0.24
CA LEU A 565 2.74 -23.02 1.47
C LEU A 565 1.85 -21.94 2.09
N LEU A 566 1.61 -22.04 3.40
CA LEU A 566 0.93 -21.00 4.18
C LEU A 566 1.51 -19.61 3.90
N ASP A 567 0.63 -18.66 3.56
CA ASP A 567 0.96 -17.23 3.45
C ASP A 567 0.02 -16.43 4.34
N ILE A 568 0.56 -15.99 5.49
CA ILE A 568 -0.24 -15.34 6.53
C ILE A 568 -0.62 -13.91 6.11
N THR A 569 0.25 -13.19 5.40
CA THR A 569 -0.07 -11.84 4.91
C THR A 569 -1.14 -11.89 3.81
N ALA A 570 -1.06 -12.85 2.89
CA ALA A 570 -2.06 -13.03 1.85
C ALA A 570 -3.43 -13.41 2.42
N ALA A 571 -3.47 -14.22 3.49
CA ALA A 571 -4.72 -14.56 4.18
C ALA A 571 -5.44 -13.33 4.75
N GLN A 572 -4.70 -12.26 5.09
CA GLN A 572 -5.24 -11.00 5.61
C GLN A 572 -5.58 -9.98 4.50
N SER A 573 -5.47 -10.39 3.24
CA SER A 573 -5.77 -9.57 2.05
C SER A 573 -6.97 -10.14 1.27
N PRO A 574 -7.57 -9.35 0.35
CA PRO A 574 -8.53 -9.90 -0.61
C PRO A 574 -7.90 -11.04 -1.42
N LEU A 575 -8.58 -12.18 -1.51
CA LEU A 575 -8.15 -13.33 -2.33
C LEU A 575 -8.24 -12.99 -3.83
N ASP A 576 -9.24 -12.19 -4.19
CA ASP A 576 -9.42 -11.68 -5.55
C ASP A 576 -9.81 -10.21 -5.50
N PHE A 577 -8.80 -9.34 -5.65
CA PHE A 577 -9.00 -7.90 -5.75
C PHE A 577 -9.99 -7.53 -6.85
N GLY A 578 -10.14 -8.28 -7.94
CA GLY A 578 -11.10 -7.95 -9.00
C GLY A 578 -12.56 -8.13 -8.60
N LYS A 579 -12.83 -8.90 -7.54
CA LYS A 579 -14.18 -9.23 -7.04
C LYS A 579 -14.61 -8.44 -5.81
N ALA A 580 -13.71 -7.67 -5.19
CA ALA A 580 -14.10 -6.82 -4.07
C ALA A 580 -15.03 -5.68 -4.52
N VAL A 581 -15.88 -5.21 -3.61
CA VAL A 581 -16.91 -4.21 -3.90
C VAL A 581 -16.94 -3.10 -2.85
N PHE A 582 -17.42 -1.93 -3.25
CA PHE A 582 -17.80 -0.86 -2.34
C PHE A 582 -19.32 -0.76 -2.27
N TYR A 583 -19.83 -0.37 -1.11
CA TYR A 583 -21.21 0.06 -0.97
C TYR A 583 -21.22 1.58 -1.03
N ALA A 584 -21.84 2.15 -2.06
CA ALA A 584 -22.03 3.59 -2.16
C ALA A 584 -23.14 4.00 -1.18
N PRO A 585 -22.85 4.75 -0.10
CA PRO A 585 -23.90 5.21 0.80
C PRO A 585 -24.84 6.16 0.06
N ALA A 586 -26.13 6.11 0.38
CA ALA A 586 -27.11 7.06 -0.14
C ALA A 586 -28.22 7.25 0.89
N ASN A 587 -28.49 8.50 1.28
CA ASN A 587 -29.56 8.85 2.23
C ASN A 587 -29.52 8.04 3.56
N GLY A 588 -28.32 7.77 4.07
CA GLY A 588 -28.12 7.01 5.32
C GLY A 588 -28.39 5.50 5.21
N LYS A 589 -28.47 4.95 3.99
CA LYS A 589 -28.61 3.52 3.71
C LYS A 589 -27.50 3.02 2.80
N LEU A 590 -27.22 1.72 2.84
CA LEU A 590 -26.38 1.07 1.84
C LEU A 590 -27.06 1.22 0.47
N GLY A 591 -26.40 1.90 -0.45
CA GLY A 591 -26.86 2.10 -1.82
C GLY A 591 -26.26 1.06 -2.77
N GLY A 592 -25.95 1.50 -3.99
CA GLY A 592 -25.46 0.63 -5.06
C GLY A 592 -24.13 -0.05 -4.72
N VAL A 593 -23.94 -1.25 -5.26
CA VAL A 593 -22.69 -2.01 -5.17
C VAL A 593 -21.80 -1.60 -6.34
N VAL A 594 -20.60 -1.11 -6.05
CA VAL A 594 -19.62 -0.68 -7.06
C VAL A 594 -18.45 -1.66 -7.04
N PRO A 595 -18.20 -2.43 -8.12
CA PRO A 595 -17.02 -3.28 -8.21
C PRO A 595 -15.75 -2.45 -8.13
N ILE A 596 -14.75 -2.89 -7.36
CA ILE A 596 -13.46 -2.20 -7.28
C ILE A 596 -12.76 -2.17 -8.64
N SER A 597 -13.02 -3.12 -9.53
CA SER A 597 -12.52 -3.09 -10.91
C SER A 597 -12.95 -1.85 -11.67
N GLN A 598 -14.13 -1.29 -11.39
CA GLN A 598 -14.57 -0.02 -11.96
C GLN A 598 -13.72 1.16 -11.43
N ILE A 599 -13.34 1.13 -10.16
CA ILE A 599 -12.46 2.14 -9.54
C ILE A 599 -10.99 1.96 -9.92
N ILE A 600 -10.52 0.71 -10.08
CA ILE A 600 -9.17 0.39 -10.54
C ILE A 600 -9.03 0.72 -12.02
N SER A 601 -10.03 0.43 -12.87
CA SER A 601 -10.00 0.87 -14.27
C SER A 601 -9.90 2.40 -14.37
N ASN A 602 -10.62 3.11 -13.50
CA ASN A 602 -10.50 4.57 -13.36
C ASN A 602 -9.10 5.00 -12.89
N ARG A 603 -8.48 4.29 -11.95
CA ARG A 603 -7.10 4.54 -11.46
C ARG A 603 -5.98 4.09 -12.40
N ALA A 604 -6.14 3.02 -13.17
CA ALA A 604 -5.10 2.49 -14.05
C ALA A 604 -4.85 3.43 -15.24
N THR A 605 -5.86 4.22 -15.60
CA THR A 605 -5.76 5.37 -16.49
C THR A 605 -5.31 6.65 -15.78
N GLU A 606 -5.00 6.62 -14.49
CA GLU A 606 -4.72 7.81 -13.70
C GLU A 606 -3.52 7.60 -12.77
N LYS A 607 -2.37 8.16 -13.13
CA LYS A 607 -1.29 8.43 -12.16
C LYS A 607 -1.66 9.60 -11.23
N VAL A 608 -2.87 9.59 -10.67
CA VAL A 608 -3.44 10.72 -9.94
C VAL A 608 -3.23 10.58 -8.44
N LYS A 609 -2.78 11.69 -7.86
CA LYS A 609 -2.03 11.77 -6.63
C LYS A 609 -2.69 12.80 -5.71
N GLU A 610 -2.62 12.47 -4.43
CA GLU A 610 -3.31 12.99 -3.23
C GLU A 610 -3.77 14.44 -3.28
N SER A 611 -5.04 14.74 -2.97
CA SER A 611 -5.54 16.11 -2.80
C SER A 611 -4.84 16.87 -1.66
N GLY A 612 -4.24 18.03 -1.94
CA GLY A 612 -3.53 18.85 -0.93
C GLY A 612 -4.43 19.58 0.06
N ASN A 613 -5.71 19.85 -0.24
CA ASN A 613 -6.55 20.73 0.59
C ASN A 613 -7.41 19.99 1.62
N LEU A 614 -7.46 18.65 1.56
CA LEU A 614 -8.25 17.76 2.42
C LEU A 614 -7.39 16.65 3.07
N GLN A 615 -6.08 16.89 3.23
CA GLN A 615 -5.13 15.92 3.79
C GLN A 615 -5.26 15.70 5.30
N SER A 616 -6.14 16.44 6.01
CA SER A 616 -6.46 16.11 7.41
C SER A 616 -7.30 14.83 7.56
N ALA A 617 -7.57 14.11 6.46
CA ALA A 617 -8.23 12.80 6.47
C ALA A 617 -7.37 11.66 7.06
N ASP A 618 -6.28 11.98 7.77
CA ASP A 618 -5.55 11.03 8.59
C ASP A 618 -6.51 10.35 9.57
N GLY A 619 -6.59 9.02 9.48
CA GLY A 619 -7.52 8.21 10.28
C GLY A 619 -8.93 8.03 9.70
N LEU A 620 -9.24 8.61 8.53
CA LEU A 620 -10.49 8.32 7.80
C LEU A 620 -10.27 7.26 6.72
N TYR A 621 -11.08 6.20 6.80
CA TYR A 621 -11.05 5.08 5.87
C TYR A 621 -12.43 4.86 5.24
N TYR A 622 -12.44 4.39 4.01
CA TYR A 622 -13.60 3.73 3.41
C TYR A 622 -13.27 2.25 3.22
N TYR A 623 -14.29 1.40 3.14
CA TYR A 623 -14.09 -0.04 3.20
C TYR A 623 -14.47 -0.72 1.88
N ALA A 624 -13.54 -1.52 1.35
CA ALA A 624 -13.85 -2.51 0.33
C ALA A 624 -14.31 -3.80 1.02
N PHE A 625 -15.22 -4.53 0.38
CA PHE A 625 -15.80 -5.75 0.90
C PHE A 625 -15.57 -6.90 -0.07
N GLU A 626 -15.06 -8.01 0.42
CA GLU A 626 -14.99 -9.27 -0.31
C GLU A 626 -16.08 -10.21 0.21
N THR A 627 -16.80 -10.88 -0.69
CA THR A 627 -17.73 -11.95 -0.31
C THR A 627 -17.04 -13.29 -0.40
N ILE A 628 -17.12 -14.09 0.67
CA ILE A 628 -16.57 -15.43 0.76
C ILE A 628 -17.64 -16.37 1.31
N GLY A 629 -18.05 -17.35 0.51
CA GLY A 629 -19.15 -18.26 0.86
C GLY A 629 -20.40 -17.48 1.30
N ASN A 630 -20.81 -17.69 2.55
CA ASN A 630 -21.98 -17.05 3.14
C ASN A 630 -21.67 -15.78 3.96
N THR A 631 -20.41 -15.34 3.99
CA THR A 631 -19.97 -14.19 4.78
C THR A 631 -19.11 -13.22 3.97
N LYS A 632 -18.60 -12.19 4.63
CA LYS A 632 -17.81 -11.11 4.02
C LYS A 632 -16.62 -10.71 4.87
N ARG A 633 -15.66 -10.02 4.25
CA ARG A 633 -14.51 -9.39 4.90
C ARG A 633 -14.39 -7.95 4.44
N ASP A 634 -14.06 -7.05 5.37
CA ASP A 634 -13.84 -5.62 5.10
C ASP A 634 -12.35 -5.25 5.10
N PHE A 635 -11.96 -4.37 4.16
CA PHE A 635 -10.60 -3.88 3.99
C PHE A 635 -10.59 -2.36 4.01
N ALA A 636 -9.87 -1.79 4.98
CA ALA A 636 -9.78 -0.35 5.16
C ALA A 636 -8.88 0.28 4.08
N ILE A 637 -9.37 1.32 3.42
CA ILE A 637 -8.64 2.08 2.41
C ILE A 637 -8.64 3.56 2.81
N PRO A 638 -7.48 4.23 2.87
CA PRO A 638 -7.42 5.64 3.25
C PRO A 638 -8.29 6.49 2.32
N LEU A 639 -9.14 7.35 2.88
CA LEU A 639 -10.03 8.22 2.13
C LEU A 639 -9.27 9.12 1.15
N ALA A 640 -8.10 9.61 1.58
CA ALA A 640 -7.21 10.42 0.75
C ALA A 640 -6.88 9.77 -0.60
N SER A 641 -6.93 8.44 -0.69
CA SER A 641 -6.65 7.70 -1.92
C SER A 641 -7.73 7.87 -3.01
N LYS A 642 -8.94 8.34 -2.68
CA LYS A 642 -9.99 8.65 -3.68
C LYS A 642 -10.26 10.14 -3.87
N LEU A 643 -9.67 11.01 -3.04
CA LEU A 643 -9.77 12.45 -3.17
C LEU A 643 -8.72 12.98 -4.14
N ILE A 644 -9.16 13.83 -5.06
CA ILE A 644 -8.29 14.42 -6.08
C ILE A 644 -8.36 15.93 -6.01
N GLY A 645 -7.24 16.59 -5.77
CA GLY A 645 -7.15 18.05 -5.72
C GLY A 645 -6.38 18.63 -6.90
N GLN A 646 -5.99 19.89 -6.78
CA GLN A 646 -4.87 20.44 -7.52
C GLN A 646 -3.58 20.06 -6.77
N THR A 647 -3.01 18.91 -7.14
CA THR A 647 -1.77 18.43 -6.54
C THR A 647 -0.84 17.86 -7.58
N PHE A 648 0.43 18.20 -7.39
CA PHE A 648 1.52 18.09 -8.32
C PHE A 648 2.37 16.92 -7.91
N THR A 649 2.66 16.04 -8.84
CA THR A 649 3.60 14.96 -8.57
C THR A 649 4.06 14.43 -9.91
N SER A 650 5.36 14.52 -10.14
CA SER A 650 6.02 13.91 -11.27
C SER A 650 6.03 12.37 -11.13
N ALA A 651 6.31 11.68 -12.23
CA ALA A 651 6.30 10.22 -12.36
C ALA A 651 7.25 9.44 -11.42
N GLN A 652 7.97 10.11 -10.51
CA GLN A 652 9.04 9.55 -9.68
C GLN A 652 8.76 9.55 -8.16
N GLY A 653 7.56 9.95 -7.72
CA GLY A 653 7.11 9.72 -6.34
C GLY A 653 7.70 10.64 -5.27
N SER A 654 8.42 11.71 -5.63
CA SER A 654 8.78 12.80 -4.73
C SER A 654 7.71 13.89 -4.71
N SER A 655 7.39 14.41 -3.52
CA SER A 655 6.55 15.61 -3.32
C SER A 655 7.21 16.81 -3.98
N GLU A 656 6.61 17.31 -5.06
CA GLU A 656 7.24 18.27 -5.97
C GLU A 656 6.34 19.47 -6.28
N ARG A 657 5.49 19.91 -5.33
CA ARG A 657 4.82 21.23 -5.43
C ARG A 657 5.83 22.34 -5.72
N PHE A 658 6.96 22.23 -5.04
CA PHE A 658 8.10 23.11 -5.17
C PHE A 658 8.85 22.94 -6.51
N GLN A 659 9.09 21.69 -6.96
CA GLN A 659 9.82 21.44 -8.20
C GLN A 659 8.97 21.71 -9.48
N ASP A 660 7.64 21.56 -9.45
CA ASP A 660 6.76 21.99 -10.56
C ASP A 660 6.72 23.51 -10.70
N TYR A 661 6.62 24.22 -9.57
CA TYR A 661 6.74 25.67 -9.58
C TYR A 661 8.05 26.10 -10.28
N LEU A 662 9.16 25.39 -9.97
CA LEU A 662 10.48 25.50 -10.60
C LEU A 662 10.41 25.33 -12.12
N VAL A 663 9.86 24.21 -12.62
CA VAL A 663 9.76 23.93 -14.06
C VAL A 663 8.87 24.96 -14.74
N LYS A 664 7.69 25.28 -14.23
CA LYS A 664 6.79 26.25 -14.89
C LYS A 664 7.31 27.67 -14.92
N ARG A 665 7.89 28.16 -13.82
CA ARG A 665 8.48 29.50 -13.81
C ARG A 665 9.70 29.53 -14.70
N LEU A 666 10.52 28.48 -14.77
CA LEU A 666 11.67 28.41 -15.66
C LEU A 666 11.27 28.25 -17.14
N ASP A 667 10.25 27.45 -17.45
CA ASP A 667 9.81 27.11 -18.81
C ASP A 667 8.98 28.25 -19.43
N SER A 668 8.09 28.90 -18.66
CA SER A 668 7.44 30.17 -19.06
C SER A 668 8.46 31.29 -19.26
N TRP A 669 9.59 31.22 -18.55
CA TRP A 669 10.70 32.15 -18.68
C TRP A 669 11.57 31.82 -19.90
N ILE A 670 11.77 30.55 -20.25
CA ILE A 670 12.52 30.08 -21.43
C ILE A 670 11.73 30.22 -22.74
N ALA A 671 10.43 29.91 -22.78
CA ALA A 671 9.58 29.87 -24.00
C ALA A 671 9.28 31.23 -24.66
N THR A 672 9.91 32.32 -24.19
CA THR A 672 9.75 33.70 -24.67
C THR A 672 10.34 33.97 -26.07
N GLN A 673 10.39 32.98 -26.98
CA GLN A 673 11.08 33.11 -28.27
C GLN A 673 10.46 32.48 -29.53
N SER A 674 9.36 31.70 -29.53
CA SER A 674 8.98 31.01 -30.79
C SER A 674 8.13 31.81 -31.79
N SER A 675 7.56 32.97 -31.43
CA SER A 675 6.73 33.75 -32.37
C SER A 675 7.42 35.02 -32.84
N SER A 676 7.69 35.06 -34.14
CA SER A 676 8.34 36.12 -34.90
C SER A 676 7.62 37.47 -34.85
N GLY A 677 8.44 38.53 -34.84
CA GLY A 677 8.08 39.85 -35.38
C GLY A 677 7.39 40.84 -34.43
N SER A 678 8.04 42.00 -34.30
CA SER A 678 7.52 43.29 -33.78
C SER A 678 7.68 43.59 -32.29
N SER A 679 7.96 44.87 -32.06
CA SER A 679 8.64 45.53 -30.95
C SER A 679 7.72 46.01 -29.83
N SER A 680 8.11 45.83 -28.57
CA SER A 680 8.01 46.88 -27.54
C SER A 680 8.86 46.57 -26.31
N SER A 681 9.56 47.60 -25.85
CA SER A 681 10.35 47.71 -24.63
C SER A 681 9.49 47.54 -23.37
N GLY A 682 9.77 46.50 -22.57
CA GLY A 682 9.23 46.35 -21.23
C GLY A 682 10.18 45.54 -20.38
N SER A 683 10.95 46.21 -19.53
CA SER A 683 11.71 45.58 -18.46
C SER A 683 10.81 45.50 -17.22
N GLY A 684 10.15 44.36 -17.02
CA GLY A 684 9.30 44.12 -15.88
C GLY A 684 8.81 42.68 -15.84
N PHE A 685 8.47 42.19 -14.64
CA PHE A 685 7.91 40.86 -14.39
C PHE A 685 6.46 40.68 -14.87
N ALA A 686 6.02 41.45 -15.86
CA ALA A 686 4.75 41.20 -16.52
C ALA A 686 4.93 39.94 -17.39
N PHE A 687 4.39 38.81 -16.92
CA PHE A 687 4.49 37.50 -17.60
C PHE A 687 3.68 37.41 -18.90
N SER A 688 3.18 38.51 -19.42
CA SER A 688 2.54 38.55 -20.72
C SER A 688 3.54 39.04 -21.76
N ASN A 689 4.13 38.11 -22.51
CA ASN A 689 4.63 38.39 -23.86
C ASN A 689 3.41 38.64 -24.76
N SER A 690 2.63 39.65 -24.41
CA SER A 690 1.35 39.93 -25.02
C SER A 690 1.57 40.79 -26.23
N GLN A 691 1.22 40.28 -27.40
CA GLN A 691 1.06 41.13 -28.56
C GLN A 691 -0.27 41.87 -28.41
N SER A 692 -0.18 43.20 -28.36
CA SER A 692 -1.34 44.08 -28.35
C SER A 692 -1.46 44.76 -29.70
N VAL A 693 -2.59 44.56 -30.38
CA VAL A 693 -2.86 45.18 -31.68
C VAL A 693 -4.05 46.11 -31.53
N PRO A 694 -3.92 47.41 -31.85
CA PRO A 694 -5.06 48.31 -31.90
C PRO A 694 -6.00 47.86 -33.03
N VAL A 695 -7.28 47.73 -32.72
CA VAL A 695 -8.29 47.29 -33.68
C VAL A 695 -9.06 48.52 -34.14
N ALA A 696 -8.94 48.87 -35.41
CA ALA A 696 -9.75 49.92 -36.01
C ALA A 696 -11.23 49.52 -35.90
N ASN A 697 -12.04 50.38 -35.31
CA ASN A 697 -13.47 50.14 -35.14
C ASN A 697 -14.28 51.42 -35.47
N PRO A 698 -15.55 51.28 -35.88
CA PRO A 698 -16.37 52.40 -36.34
C PRO A 698 -16.97 53.23 -35.19
N TRP A 699 -16.69 52.88 -33.95
CA TRP A 699 -17.12 53.60 -32.75
C TRP A 699 -15.94 54.39 -32.19
N SER A 700 -16.16 55.51 -31.49
CA SER A 700 -15.08 56.29 -30.86
C SER A 700 -14.52 55.60 -29.61
N ALA A 701 -14.23 54.30 -29.71
CA ALA A 701 -13.77 53.46 -28.62
C ALA A 701 -12.35 52.96 -28.90
N ASP A 702 -11.50 52.93 -27.88
CA ASP A 702 -10.19 52.30 -27.97
C ASP A 702 -10.36 50.79 -27.85
N MET A 703 -10.02 50.07 -28.92
CA MET A 703 -10.06 48.61 -28.95
C MET A 703 -8.65 48.04 -29.04
N THR A 704 -8.30 47.17 -28.09
CA THR A 704 -7.01 46.47 -28.07
C THR A 704 -7.25 44.97 -27.95
N LEU A 705 -6.67 44.19 -28.86
CA LEU A 705 -6.59 42.73 -28.74
C LEU A 705 -5.23 42.36 -28.16
N THR A 706 -5.23 41.67 -27.03
CA THR A 706 -4.05 41.12 -26.35
C THR A 706 -4.06 39.61 -26.52
N ILE A 707 -2.98 39.02 -27.04
CA ILE A 707 -2.78 37.57 -27.12
C ILE A 707 -1.51 37.20 -26.37
N ALA A 708 -1.58 36.21 -25.48
CA ALA A 708 -0.42 35.69 -24.76
C ALA A 708 -0.47 34.15 -24.67
N PRO A 709 0.67 33.48 -24.41
CA PRO A 709 0.65 32.05 -24.07
C PRO A 709 -0.25 31.77 -22.87
N ARG A 710 -0.97 30.65 -22.90
CA ARG A 710 -1.85 30.23 -21.80
C ARG A 710 -1.04 29.64 -20.65
N THR A 711 -1.45 29.89 -19.42
CA THR A 711 -0.79 29.33 -18.23
C THR A 711 -1.13 27.84 -18.07
N ASN A 712 -0.10 26.99 -18.08
CA ASN A 712 -0.26 25.55 -17.87
C ASN A 712 -0.69 25.24 -16.42
N VAL A 713 -1.82 24.55 -16.30
CA VAL A 713 -2.32 24.02 -15.03
C VAL A 713 -1.98 22.54 -15.00
N GLN A 714 -1.05 22.13 -14.14
CA GLN A 714 -0.69 20.71 -14.06
C GLN A 714 -1.83 19.92 -13.42
N GLY A 715 -1.94 18.65 -13.82
CA GLY A 715 -3.04 17.77 -13.43
C GLY A 715 -4.31 17.95 -14.24
N PHE A 716 -4.31 18.86 -15.24
CA PHE A 716 -5.42 19.07 -16.14
C PHE A 716 -5.02 19.17 -17.61
N VAL A 717 -5.77 18.52 -18.49
CA VAL A 717 -5.75 18.78 -19.92
C VAL A 717 -6.50 20.08 -20.17
N GLN A 718 -5.79 21.04 -20.76
CA GLN A 718 -6.38 22.27 -21.22
C GLN A 718 -7.37 21.98 -22.34
N SER A 719 -8.64 22.35 -22.13
CA SER A 719 -9.64 22.39 -23.19
C SER A 719 -9.67 23.80 -23.80
N GLY A 720 -9.80 23.92 -25.12
CA GLY A 720 -9.89 25.20 -25.83
C GLY A 720 -8.61 25.59 -26.55
N MET A 721 -8.33 26.89 -26.65
CA MET A 721 -7.16 27.44 -27.37
C MET A 721 -5.89 27.34 -26.52
N ASP A 722 -4.73 27.14 -27.16
CA ASP A 722 -3.39 27.07 -26.52
C ASP A 722 -2.84 28.43 -26.09
N TYR A 723 -3.54 29.50 -26.45
CA TYR A 723 -3.24 30.87 -26.09
C TYR A 723 -4.40 31.46 -25.30
N GLN A 724 -4.07 32.45 -24.47
CA GLN A 724 -5.06 33.32 -23.87
C GLN A 724 -5.24 34.56 -24.73
N SER A 725 -6.47 35.07 -24.75
CA SER A 725 -6.86 36.26 -25.49
C SER A 725 -7.67 37.17 -24.59
N LYS A 726 -7.48 38.48 -24.76
CA LYS A 726 -8.30 39.52 -24.13
C LYS A 726 -8.57 40.58 -25.18
N VAL A 727 -9.84 40.87 -25.43
CA VAL A 727 -10.30 42.06 -26.12
C VAL A 727 -10.66 43.08 -25.06
N HIS A 728 -10.00 44.23 -25.11
CA HIS A 728 -10.32 45.40 -24.32
C HIS A 728 -11.04 46.41 -25.22
N VAL A 729 -12.21 46.87 -24.82
CA VAL A 729 -12.96 47.93 -25.48
C VAL A 729 -13.20 49.02 -24.46
N ALA A 730 -12.67 50.22 -24.66
CA ALA A 730 -12.84 51.35 -23.75
C ALA A 730 -13.47 52.55 -24.47
N GLY A 731 -14.51 53.12 -23.85
CA GLY A 731 -14.98 54.48 -24.10
C GLY A 731 -14.63 55.39 -22.92
N GLU A 732 -15.15 56.62 -22.90
CA GLU A 732 -14.80 57.62 -21.89
C GLU A 732 -15.14 57.22 -20.44
N GLN A 733 -16.26 56.53 -20.22
CA GLN A 733 -16.75 56.17 -18.87
C GLN A 733 -16.94 54.68 -18.64
N THR A 734 -16.77 53.86 -19.68
CA THR A 734 -17.05 52.42 -19.61
C THR A 734 -16.00 51.64 -20.36
N SER A 735 -15.54 50.52 -19.79
CA SER A 735 -14.72 49.55 -20.51
C SER A 735 -15.23 48.13 -20.33
N LEU A 736 -15.00 47.31 -21.36
CA LEU A 736 -15.34 45.90 -21.40
C LEU A 736 -14.07 45.12 -21.74
N ASP A 737 -13.66 44.26 -20.82
CA ASP A 737 -12.65 43.24 -21.04
C ASP A 737 -13.35 41.89 -21.27
N PHE A 738 -13.09 41.18 -22.35
CA PHE A 738 -13.59 39.82 -22.53
C PHE A 738 -12.60 38.95 -23.28
N GLY A 739 -12.67 37.64 -23.07
CA GLY A 739 -11.76 36.73 -23.74
C GLY A 739 -11.74 35.35 -23.14
N PHE A 740 -10.59 34.69 -23.29
CA PHE A 740 -10.39 33.30 -22.89
C PHE A 740 -8.98 33.15 -22.29
N GLY A 741 -8.85 32.46 -21.16
CA GLY A 741 -7.58 32.25 -20.46
C GLY A 741 -7.66 32.58 -18.96
N ASP A 742 -6.63 33.21 -18.41
CA ASP A 742 -6.54 33.55 -16.99
C ASP A 742 -7.45 34.73 -16.63
N GLY A 743 -8.76 34.49 -16.59
CA GLY A 743 -9.78 35.50 -16.38
C GLY A 743 -9.77 36.18 -15.01
N ALA A 744 -9.23 35.54 -13.96
CA ALA A 744 -9.22 36.12 -12.61
C ALA A 744 -8.43 37.44 -12.50
N ILE A 745 -7.33 37.59 -13.26
CA ILE A 745 -6.54 38.84 -13.26
C ILE A 745 -7.30 40.01 -13.92
N PRO A 746 -7.80 39.90 -15.17
CA PRO A 746 -8.57 40.97 -15.79
C PRO A 746 -9.93 41.23 -15.10
N VAL A 747 -10.51 40.23 -14.44
CA VAL A 747 -11.77 40.36 -13.68
C VAL A 747 -11.54 41.01 -12.30
N GLY A 748 -10.54 40.55 -11.55
CA GLY A 748 -10.29 40.96 -10.17
C GLY A 748 -9.77 42.39 -10.01
N GLY A 749 -9.12 42.93 -11.05
CA GLY A 749 -8.88 44.37 -11.18
C GLY A 749 -7.99 45.03 -10.12
N MET A 750 -7.21 44.27 -9.34
CA MET A 750 -6.32 44.83 -8.31
C MET A 750 -4.97 45.25 -8.87
N GLU A 751 -4.73 46.56 -8.93
CA GLU A 751 -3.42 47.10 -9.25
C GLU A 751 -2.36 46.63 -8.24
N GLY A 752 -1.20 46.23 -8.75
CA GLY A 752 -0.09 45.68 -7.95
C GLY A 752 -0.08 44.15 -7.87
N PHE A 753 -1.20 43.48 -8.18
CA PHE A 753 -1.29 42.04 -8.35
C PHE A 753 -1.45 41.72 -9.84
N ALA A 754 -0.41 41.16 -10.44
CA ALA A 754 -0.30 41.02 -11.89
C ALA A 754 0.09 39.60 -12.33
N LEU A 755 0.20 38.67 -11.38
CA LEU A 755 0.61 37.30 -11.64
C LEU A 755 -0.59 36.37 -11.48
N ALA A 756 -0.76 35.41 -12.39
CA ALA A 756 -1.75 34.34 -12.21
C ALA A 756 -1.55 33.56 -10.89
N GLY A 757 -0.33 33.57 -10.35
CA GLY A 757 -0.01 33.02 -9.03
C GLY A 757 -0.60 33.81 -7.85
N ASP A 758 -0.89 35.10 -8.01
CA ASP A 758 -1.46 35.96 -6.95
C ASP A 758 -2.89 35.51 -6.61
N VAL A 759 -3.62 34.99 -7.60
CA VAL A 759 -5.00 34.48 -7.47
C VAL A 759 -5.09 32.96 -7.34
N ASP A 760 -3.96 32.25 -7.32
CA ASP A 760 -3.93 30.78 -7.19
C ASP A 760 -4.17 30.37 -5.73
N ALA A 761 -5.18 29.52 -5.50
CA ALA A 761 -5.58 29.00 -4.19
C ALA A 761 -4.45 28.38 -3.37
N THR A 762 -3.37 27.94 -4.02
CA THR A 762 -2.23 27.26 -3.38
C THR A 762 -0.98 28.14 -3.26
N LYS A 763 -0.94 29.33 -3.87
CA LYS A 763 0.31 30.12 -4.01
C LYS A 763 0.20 31.58 -3.62
N GLY A 764 -0.94 32.22 -3.84
CA GLY A 764 -1.15 33.65 -3.63
C GLY A 764 -2.32 33.93 -2.70
N GLY A 765 -2.56 35.19 -2.39
CA GLY A 765 -3.56 35.60 -1.39
C GLY A 765 -4.68 36.48 -1.93
N LEU A 766 -4.61 36.88 -3.19
CA LEU A 766 -5.62 37.72 -3.82
C LEU A 766 -6.80 36.89 -4.33
N ASP A 767 -7.98 37.04 -3.72
CA ASP A 767 -9.24 36.39 -4.13
C ASP A 767 -9.09 34.98 -4.76
N PRO A 768 -8.66 33.98 -3.98
CA PRO A 768 -8.38 32.67 -4.57
C PRO A 768 -9.64 31.91 -5.01
N LEU A 769 -10.82 32.32 -4.54
CA LEU A 769 -12.10 31.79 -5.00
C LEU A 769 -12.37 32.15 -6.46
N LEU A 770 -12.02 33.38 -6.87
CA LEU A 770 -12.06 33.78 -8.27
C LEU A 770 -11.07 32.95 -9.11
N GLY A 771 -9.88 32.69 -8.56
CA GLY A 771 -8.85 31.87 -9.19
C GLY A 771 -9.26 30.42 -9.47
N LEU A 772 -10.10 29.82 -8.61
CA LEU A 772 -10.63 28.46 -8.81
C LEU A 772 -11.44 28.33 -10.11
N ALA A 773 -12.10 29.40 -10.56
CA ALA A 773 -12.84 29.47 -11.83
C ALA A 773 -12.09 30.20 -12.96
N SER A 774 -10.82 30.56 -12.78
CA SER A 774 -9.98 31.17 -13.81
C SER A 774 -9.49 30.10 -14.81
N GLY A 775 -9.30 30.44 -16.09
CA GLY A 775 -8.68 29.53 -17.07
C GLY A 775 -9.56 29.16 -18.26
N GLY A 776 -10.79 29.69 -18.35
CA GLY A 776 -11.71 29.54 -19.48
C GLY A 776 -12.17 30.90 -20.00
N GLY A 777 -13.45 31.01 -20.37
CA GLY A 777 -14.03 32.27 -20.84
C GLY A 777 -14.20 33.27 -19.71
N PHE A 778 -13.95 34.54 -19.97
CA PHE A 778 -14.20 35.62 -19.01
C PHE A 778 -14.76 36.86 -19.69
N ALA A 779 -15.46 37.67 -18.90
CA ALA A 779 -15.90 39.01 -19.26
C ALA A 779 -15.90 39.90 -18.00
N ASN A 780 -15.55 41.17 -18.15
CA ASN A 780 -15.55 42.15 -17.08
C ASN A 780 -15.98 43.52 -17.62
N LEU A 781 -17.03 44.07 -17.05
CA LEU A 781 -17.55 45.39 -17.37
C LEU A 781 -17.13 46.36 -16.26
N LYS A 782 -16.47 47.45 -16.62
CA LYS A 782 -16.01 48.49 -15.70
C LYS A 782 -16.70 49.81 -16.00
N PHE A 783 -17.12 50.50 -14.96
CA PHE A 783 -17.75 51.82 -15.00
C PHE A 783 -16.90 52.81 -14.21
N HIS A 784 -16.40 53.84 -14.89
CA HIS A 784 -15.77 54.99 -14.27
C HIS A 784 -16.86 56.00 -13.89
N LEU A 785 -17.24 56.05 -12.61
CA LEU A 785 -18.31 56.92 -12.15
C LEU A 785 -17.84 58.37 -12.00
N ASN A 786 -16.60 58.55 -11.56
CA ASN A 786 -15.89 59.82 -11.40
C ASN A 786 -14.41 59.55 -11.11
N ASP A 787 -13.62 60.62 -11.00
CA ASP A 787 -12.17 60.60 -10.72
C ASP A 787 -11.73 59.78 -9.50
N ARG A 788 -12.66 59.34 -8.64
CA ARG A 788 -12.37 58.55 -7.44
C ARG A 788 -13.02 57.17 -7.39
N VAL A 789 -14.02 56.86 -8.20
CA VAL A 789 -14.81 55.63 -8.03
C VAL A 789 -14.93 54.86 -9.33
N ASP A 790 -14.42 53.63 -9.33
CA ASP A 790 -14.67 52.65 -10.38
C ASP A 790 -15.47 51.47 -9.84
N LEU A 791 -16.46 51.02 -10.60
CA LEU A 791 -17.20 49.78 -10.33
C LEU A 791 -16.85 48.75 -11.40
N SER A 792 -16.74 47.48 -11.01
CA SER A 792 -16.58 46.36 -11.94
C SER A 792 -17.58 45.25 -11.67
N ALA A 793 -18.04 44.61 -12.74
CA ALA A 793 -18.85 43.40 -12.69
C ALA A 793 -18.32 42.42 -13.74
N GLY A 794 -17.78 41.30 -13.29
CA GLY A 794 -17.17 40.32 -14.16
C GLY A 794 -17.52 38.89 -13.81
N MET A 795 -17.19 38.00 -14.73
CA MET A 795 -17.35 36.56 -14.58
C MET A 795 -16.21 35.83 -15.26
N THR A 796 -15.86 34.67 -14.73
CA THR A 796 -14.91 33.74 -15.34
C THR A 796 -15.40 32.32 -15.12
N ASN A 797 -15.09 31.42 -16.04
CA ASN A 797 -15.34 30.00 -15.86
C ASN A 797 -14.11 29.15 -16.14
N ARG A 798 -14.12 27.94 -15.60
CA ARG A 798 -13.14 26.88 -15.85
C ARG A 798 -13.88 25.60 -16.17
N ASN A 799 -13.42 24.89 -17.20
CA ASN A 799 -13.92 23.58 -17.59
C ASN A 799 -12.72 22.75 -18.08
N MET A 800 -12.25 21.81 -17.27
CA MET A 800 -11.02 21.07 -17.54
C MET A 800 -11.18 19.57 -17.28
N LEU A 801 -10.55 18.75 -18.13
CA LEU A 801 -10.34 17.32 -17.88
C LEU A 801 -9.04 17.13 -17.11
N ARG A 802 -8.88 16.04 -16.34
CA ARG A 802 -7.58 15.77 -15.69
C ARG A 802 -6.57 15.19 -16.67
N ASP A 803 -5.31 15.57 -16.50
CA ASP A 803 -4.20 15.12 -17.35
C ASP A 803 -3.82 13.67 -17.00
N VAL A 804 -3.69 12.84 -18.04
CA VAL A 804 -3.22 11.47 -17.97
C VAL A 804 -1.88 11.40 -18.70
N ASP A 805 -0.78 11.49 -17.94
CA ASP A 805 0.59 11.26 -18.42
C ASP A 805 0.96 12.01 -19.72
N GLY A 806 0.56 13.28 -19.86
CA GLY A 806 1.06 14.15 -20.92
C GLY A 806 0.70 13.72 -22.35
N SER A 807 -0.28 12.82 -22.52
CA SER A 807 -0.79 12.41 -23.83
C SER A 807 -2.25 12.85 -24.01
N PRO A 808 -2.52 13.89 -24.83
CA PRO A 808 -3.87 14.34 -25.15
C PRO A 808 -4.77 13.23 -25.72
N THR A 809 -4.16 12.22 -26.38
CA THR A 809 -4.83 11.06 -26.95
C THR A 809 -5.38 10.09 -25.89
N LEU A 810 -4.76 9.99 -24.72
CA LEU A 810 -5.22 9.11 -23.64
C LEU A 810 -6.31 9.75 -22.77
N ALA A 811 -6.41 11.09 -22.77
CA ALA A 811 -7.48 11.82 -22.07
C ALA A 811 -8.90 11.50 -22.59
N VAL A 812 -9.02 10.93 -23.80
CA VAL A 812 -10.29 10.50 -24.42
C VAL A 812 -10.80 9.17 -23.82
N LEU A 813 -9.94 8.38 -23.16
CA LEU A 813 -10.30 7.09 -22.59
C LEU A 813 -10.99 7.17 -21.21
N GLY A 814 -11.21 8.38 -20.70
CA GLY A 814 -11.84 8.61 -19.39
C GLY A 814 -10.82 8.57 -18.26
N ASN A 815 -10.83 9.59 -17.43
CA ASN A 815 -9.87 9.86 -16.36
C ASN A 815 -10.52 9.67 -14.99
N GLY A 816 -11.39 8.68 -14.78
CA GLY A 816 -11.99 8.37 -13.47
C GLY A 816 -12.91 9.42 -12.81
N ALA A 817 -12.46 10.66 -12.62
CA ALA A 817 -13.21 11.82 -12.15
C ALA A 817 -13.79 12.66 -13.32
N GLU A 818 -14.98 13.22 -13.10
CA GLU A 818 -15.62 14.12 -14.06
C GLU A 818 -14.83 15.42 -14.29
N ARG A 819 -15.16 16.13 -15.39
CA ARG A 819 -14.59 17.45 -15.71
C ARG A 819 -14.74 18.40 -14.52
N TYR A 820 -13.64 19.03 -14.12
CA TYR A 820 -13.70 20.11 -13.13
C TYR A 820 -14.36 21.33 -13.78
N GLN A 821 -15.53 21.70 -13.28
CA GLN A 821 -16.29 22.83 -13.76
C GLN A 821 -16.53 23.83 -12.63
N ALA A 822 -16.11 25.08 -12.86
CA ALA A 822 -16.28 26.15 -11.90
C ALA A 822 -16.69 27.44 -12.62
N ASN A 823 -17.61 28.19 -12.03
CA ASN A 823 -18.04 29.51 -12.53
C ASN A 823 -17.97 30.50 -11.37
N ALA A 824 -17.28 31.62 -11.57
CA ALA A 824 -17.21 32.70 -10.62
C ALA A 824 -17.81 33.98 -11.20
N GLN A 825 -18.58 34.67 -10.37
CA GLN A 825 -19.04 36.04 -10.58
C GLN A 825 -18.31 36.94 -9.59
N HIS A 826 -17.94 38.15 -10.03
CA HIS A 826 -17.13 39.07 -9.27
C HIS A 826 -17.68 40.49 -9.40
N PHE A 827 -17.81 41.17 -8.28
CA PHE A 827 -18.22 42.58 -8.24
C PHE A 827 -17.17 43.35 -7.46
N GLY A 828 -16.50 44.30 -8.12
CA GLY A 828 -15.45 45.12 -7.55
C GLY A 828 -15.84 46.58 -7.40
N LEU A 829 -15.27 47.23 -6.40
CA LEU A 829 -15.34 48.66 -6.13
C LEU A 829 -13.92 49.15 -5.85
N ASN A 830 -13.46 50.11 -6.65
CA ASN A 830 -12.19 50.79 -6.44
C ASN A 830 -12.46 52.23 -6.04
N TYR A 831 -11.86 52.66 -4.93
CA TYR A 831 -11.98 54.01 -4.40
C TYR A 831 -10.60 54.66 -4.28
N ARG A 832 -10.32 55.68 -5.10
CA ARG A 832 -9.10 56.49 -5.02
C ARG A 832 -9.23 57.48 -3.86
N LEU A 833 -8.56 57.17 -2.75
CA LEU A 833 -8.55 58.00 -1.55
C LEU A 833 -7.69 59.25 -1.76
N THR A 834 -6.54 59.09 -2.40
CA THR A 834 -5.62 60.15 -2.85
C THR A 834 -5.01 59.74 -4.19
N ASP A 835 -4.29 60.64 -4.85
CA ASP A 835 -3.60 60.34 -6.12
C ASP A 835 -2.61 59.16 -6.02
N GLY A 836 -2.14 58.85 -4.81
CA GLY A 836 -1.23 57.73 -4.53
C GLY A 836 -1.84 56.60 -3.70
N VAL A 837 -3.12 56.61 -3.34
CA VAL A 837 -3.73 55.53 -2.53
C VAL A 837 -5.10 55.15 -3.07
N GLN A 838 -5.27 53.87 -3.39
CA GLN A 838 -6.52 53.25 -3.83
C GLN A 838 -6.94 52.16 -2.84
N LEU A 839 -8.19 52.21 -2.41
CA LEU A 839 -8.85 51.17 -1.65
C LEU A 839 -9.69 50.31 -2.59
N MET A 840 -9.78 49.03 -2.28
CA MET A 840 -10.52 48.07 -3.08
C MET A 840 -11.41 47.23 -2.19
N GLY A 841 -12.63 46.98 -2.65
CA GLY A 841 -13.54 46.01 -2.06
C GLY A 841 -14.17 45.18 -3.16
N ALA A 842 -14.22 43.86 -2.99
CA ALA A 842 -14.84 43.00 -3.96
C ALA A 842 -15.61 41.85 -3.32
N TYR A 843 -16.64 41.40 -4.03
CA TYR A 843 -17.42 40.22 -3.68
C TYR A 843 -17.35 39.19 -4.80
N THR A 844 -17.01 37.95 -4.44
CA THR A 844 -16.91 36.83 -5.39
C THR A 844 -17.93 35.76 -5.02
N HIS A 845 -18.71 35.31 -5.99
CA HIS A 845 -19.58 34.16 -5.88
C HIS A 845 -19.08 33.05 -6.80
N LEU A 846 -18.64 31.94 -6.22
CA LEU A 846 -18.11 30.77 -6.91
C LEU A 846 -19.10 29.61 -6.81
N ASN A 847 -19.38 28.96 -7.92
CA ASN A 847 -20.09 27.69 -7.98
C ASN A 847 -19.17 26.64 -8.61
N GLU A 848 -18.92 25.55 -7.92
CA GLU A 848 -18.19 24.39 -8.46
C GLU A 848 -19.14 23.22 -8.64
N ALA A 849 -19.05 22.54 -9.79
CA ALA A 849 -19.75 21.28 -10.03
C ALA A 849 -18.83 20.11 -9.67
N ASN A 850 -19.36 19.15 -8.91
CA ASN A 850 -18.66 17.92 -8.54
C ASN A 850 -17.31 18.15 -7.84
N ALA A 851 -17.17 19.29 -7.15
CA ALA A 851 -15.98 19.68 -6.42
C ALA A 851 -16.30 20.52 -5.17
N PHE A 852 -15.30 20.66 -4.30
CA PHE A 852 -15.30 21.46 -3.10
C PHE A 852 -13.93 22.13 -2.90
N LEU A 853 -13.86 23.46 -3.06
CA LEU A 853 -12.64 24.27 -2.97
C LEU A 853 -11.48 23.74 -3.84
N GLY A 854 -11.79 23.37 -5.08
CA GLY A 854 -10.87 22.79 -6.06
C GLY A 854 -10.62 21.29 -5.88
N THR A 855 -11.23 20.65 -4.88
CA THR A 855 -11.09 19.21 -4.63
C THR A 855 -12.27 18.44 -5.22
N GLN A 856 -11.98 17.40 -6.01
CA GLN A 856 -12.93 16.43 -6.55
C GLN A 856 -12.68 15.05 -5.91
N SER A 857 -13.49 14.06 -6.30
CA SER A 857 -13.31 12.66 -5.94
C SER A 857 -13.41 11.77 -7.17
N LEU A 858 -12.74 10.61 -7.12
CA LEU A 858 -12.95 9.51 -8.06
C LEU A 858 -14.35 8.89 -7.95
N ASP A 859 -15.01 9.10 -6.82
CA ASP A 859 -16.40 8.70 -6.62
C ASP A 859 -17.31 9.89 -6.94
N PRO A 860 -18.12 9.83 -8.01
CA PRO A 860 -18.99 10.94 -8.42
C PRO A 860 -20.05 11.28 -7.37
N THR A 861 -20.32 10.39 -6.41
CA THR A 861 -21.29 10.63 -5.33
C THR A 861 -20.72 11.43 -4.16
N ASP A 862 -19.39 11.53 -4.02
CA ASP A 862 -18.76 12.24 -2.89
C ASP A 862 -19.03 13.74 -2.92
N PHE A 863 -18.86 14.38 -4.09
CA PHE A 863 -19.12 15.80 -4.30
C PHE A 863 -20.22 16.07 -5.33
N GLY A 864 -21.07 15.07 -5.65
CA GLY A 864 -22.05 15.15 -6.73
C GLY A 864 -23.05 16.31 -6.67
N GLY A 865 -23.22 16.94 -5.49
CA GLY A 865 -24.05 18.14 -5.31
C GLY A 865 -23.30 19.46 -5.55
N GLY A 866 -21.98 19.42 -5.74
CA GLY A 866 -21.10 20.58 -5.91
C GLY A 866 -20.89 21.40 -4.64
N SER A 867 -20.37 22.60 -4.82
CA SER A 867 -20.15 23.58 -3.74
C SER A 867 -20.55 24.98 -4.20
N ARG A 868 -20.86 25.84 -3.22
CA ARG A 868 -21.04 27.28 -3.43
C ARG A 868 -20.19 28.05 -2.42
N SER A 869 -19.37 28.96 -2.92
CA SER A 869 -18.54 29.84 -2.09
C SER A 869 -18.89 31.30 -2.30
N HIS A 870 -18.80 32.06 -1.22
CA HIS A 870 -18.94 33.51 -1.18
C HIS A 870 -17.67 34.10 -0.58
N GLY A 871 -16.99 34.96 -1.32
CA GLY A 871 -15.77 35.65 -0.92
C GLY A 871 -16.00 37.14 -0.75
N LEU A 872 -15.42 37.72 0.29
CA LEU A 872 -15.24 39.16 0.42
C LEU A 872 -13.74 39.45 0.42
N THR A 873 -13.32 40.27 -0.54
CA THR A 873 -11.92 40.68 -0.72
C THR A 873 -11.80 42.17 -0.43
N VAL A 874 -10.81 42.55 0.36
CA VAL A 874 -10.42 43.95 0.58
C VAL A 874 -8.97 44.13 0.15
N GLY A 875 -8.65 45.29 -0.42
CA GLY A 875 -7.32 45.58 -0.89
C GLY A 875 -6.94 47.04 -0.76
N VAL A 876 -5.63 47.28 -0.75
CA VAL A 876 -5.04 48.62 -0.75
C VAL A 876 -3.89 48.62 -1.74
N ASN A 877 -3.86 49.59 -2.64
CA ASN A 877 -2.71 49.89 -3.48
C ASN A 877 -2.22 51.30 -3.14
N ALA A 878 -0.93 51.43 -2.83
CA ALA A 878 -0.32 52.69 -2.40
C ALA A 878 0.98 52.95 -3.19
N ASP A 879 1.04 54.08 -3.87
CA ASP A 879 2.28 54.67 -4.36
C ASP A 879 2.98 55.37 -3.19
N LEU A 880 4.09 54.80 -2.76
CA LEU A 880 4.89 55.30 -1.64
C LEU A 880 5.91 56.36 -2.10
N GLY A 881 5.90 56.73 -3.38
CA GLY A 881 6.86 57.62 -3.99
C GLY A 881 8.21 56.95 -4.26
N HIS A 882 9.09 57.70 -4.92
CA HIS A 882 10.42 57.24 -5.33
C HIS A 882 10.39 55.92 -6.11
N ASP A 883 9.44 55.71 -7.03
CA ASP A 883 9.29 54.46 -7.80
C ASP A 883 8.95 53.21 -6.95
N THR A 884 8.31 53.39 -5.78
CA THR A 884 7.94 52.31 -4.86
C THR A 884 6.44 52.19 -4.72
N ARG A 885 5.89 50.99 -4.83
CA ARG A 885 4.46 50.69 -4.64
C ARG A 885 4.27 49.55 -3.67
N LEU A 886 3.22 49.63 -2.87
CA LEU A 886 2.77 48.60 -1.94
C LEU A 886 1.33 48.22 -2.27
N ALA A 887 1.10 46.95 -2.53
CA ALA A 887 -0.24 46.39 -2.68
C ALA A 887 -0.50 45.37 -1.57
N LEU A 888 -1.66 45.43 -0.94
CA LEU A 888 -2.11 44.53 0.11
C LEU A 888 -3.49 43.99 -0.27
N SER A 889 -3.74 42.72 -0.02
CA SER A 889 -5.06 42.10 -0.18
C SER A 889 -5.37 41.14 0.97
N GLY A 890 -6.65 41.03 1.29
CA GLY A 890 -7.17 40.07 2.25
C GLY A 890 -8.54 39.58 1.82
N THR A 891 -8.73 38.27 1.81
CA THR A 891 -9.95 37.59 1.38
C THR A 891 -10.48 36.74 2.52
N VAL A 892 -11.78 36.83 2.81
CA VAL A 892 -12.49 35.88 3.67
C VAL A 892 -13.57 35.19 2.85
N GLY A 893 -13.57 33.86 2.87
CA GLY A 893 -14.51 33.03 2.13
C GLY A 893 -15.42 32.22 3.05
N LYS A 894 -16.64 31.95 2.58
CA LYS A 894 -17.55 30.99 3.20
C LYS A 894 -18.10 30.03 2.14
N THR A 895 -17.95 28.74 2.37
CA THR A 895 -18.30 27.67 1.41
C THR A 895 -19.32 26.71 2.01
N ALA A 896 -20.37 26.41 1.25
CA ALA A 896 -21.37 25.39 1.57
C ALA A 896 -21.32 24.27 0.53
N ALA A 897 -21.56 23.04 0.98
CA ALA A 897 -21.73 21.87 0.13
C ALA A 897 -23.15 21.78 -0.44
N GLY A 898 -23.29 21.15 -1.60
CA GLY A 898 -24.59 20.72 -2.14
C GLY A 898 -25.25 19.63 -1.30
N SER A 899 -26.51 19.33 -1.61
CA SER A 899 -27.28 18.28 -0.94
C SER A 899 -27.14 16.93 -1.64
N GLY A 900 -27.26 15.83 -0.89
CA GLY A 900 -27.34 14.47 -1.45
C GLY A 900 -26.00 13.87 -1.87
N GLN A 901 -24.90 14.36 -1.29
CA GLN A 901 -23.54 13.90 -1.57
C GLN A 901 -22.92 13.21 -0.35
N ASN A 902 -21.98 12.28 -0.57
CA ASN A 902 -21.39 11.45 0.49
C ASN A 902 -20.38 12.18 1.34
N ILE A 903 -19.70 13.18 0.78
CA ILE A 903 -18.79 14.07 1.49
C ILE A 903 -19.40 15.47 1.48
N ALA A 904 -19.94 15.90 2.60
CA ALA A 904 -20.53 17.22 2.77
C ALA A 904 -19.84 17.97 3.90
N VAL A 905 -19.96 19.28 3.93
CA VAL A 905 -19.58 20.05 5.11
C VAL A 905 -20.79 20.21 6.03
N ASP A 906 -20.54 20.54 7.29
CA ASP A 906 -21.63 20.84 8.21
C ASP A 906 -22.50 22.03 7.73
N LYS A 907 -23.65 22.22 8.38
CA LYS A 907 -24.58 23.31 8.04
C LYS A 907 -23.97 24.71 8.24
N ALA A 908 -22.91 24.84 9.05
CA ALA A 908 -22.23 26.11 9.27
C ALA A 908 -21.35 26.48 8.06
N GLY A 909 -20.91 25.48 7.29
CA GLY A 909 -20.04 25.63 6.13
C GLY A 909 -18.58 25.75 6.54
N VAL A 910 -17.71 25.90 5.54
CA VAL A 910 -16.27 26.11 5.74
C VAL A 910 -15.94 27.58 5.58
N THR A 911 -15.22 28.14 6.56
CA THR A 911 -14.67 29.49 6.49
C THR A 911 -13.21 29.43 6.06
N THR A 912 -12.86 30.22 5.05
CA THR A 912 -11.49 30.33 4.55
C THR A 912 -10.94 31.75 4.67
N SER A 913 -9.63 31.89 4.74
CA SER A 913 -8.94 33.17 4.65
C SER A 913 -7.74 33.10 3.72
N ALA A 914 -7.37 34.22 3.10
CA ALA A 914 -6.16 34.38 2.30
C ALA A 914 -5.70 35.83 2.36
N TYR A 915 -4.41 36.11 2.26
CA TYR A 915 -3.90 37.47 2.13
C TYR A 915 -2.55 37.51 1.45
N GLU A 916 -2.26 38.63 0.78
CA GLU A 916 -0.98 38.84 0.13
C GLU A 916 -0.56 40.31 0.23
N ALA A 917 0.72 40.51 0.52
CA ALA A 917 1.39 41.79 0.50
C ALA A 917 2.46 41.78 -0.59
N VAL A 918 2.43 42.76 -1.48
CA VAL A 918 3.36 42.90 -2.61
C VAL A 918 4.03 44.26 -2.54
N LEU A 919 5.35 44.27 -2.44
CA LEU A 919 6.18 45.46 -2.57
C LEU A 919 6.84 45.44 -3.95
N THR A 920 6.60 46.48 -4.75
CA THR A 920 7.25 46.66 -6.05
C THR A 920 8.11 47.91 -6.04
N LYS A 921 9.36 47.77 -6.44
CA LYS A 921 10.33 48.86 -6.56
C LYS A 921 10.89 48.88 -7.97
N SER A 922 10.65 49.97 -8.69
CA SER A 922 11.30 50.21 -9.98
C SER A 922 12.57 51.05 -9.77
N ASN A 923 13.52 50.95 -10.69
CA ASN A 923 14.78 51.71 -10.66
C ASN A 923 15.57 51.52 -9.35
N LEU A 924 15.61 50.29 -8.82
CA LEU A 924 16.31 49.92 -7.60
C LEU A 924 17.83 50.08 -7.71
N LEU A 925 18.46 49.43 -8.69
CA LEU A 925 19.92 49.44 -8.90
C LEU A 925 20.31 50.15 -10.21
N ALA A 926 19.43 50.14 -11.21
CA ALA A 926 19.62 50.81 -12.48
C ALA A 926 18.29 51.24 -13.12
N ARG A 927 18.32 52.24 -14.00
CA ARG A 927 17.11 52.64 -14.73
C ARG A 927 16.50 51.46 -15.49
N GLY A 928 15.21 51.23 -15.28
CA GLY A 928 14.42 50.17 -15.91
C GLY A 928 14.47 48.81 -15.20
N ASP A 929 15.23 48.63 -14.11
CA ASP A 929 15.09 47.42 -13.31
C ASP A 929 13.83 47.45 -12.42
N VAL A 930 13.37 46.27 -12.03
CA VAL A 930 12.20 46.09 -11.17
C VAL A 930 12.50 44.99 -10.16
N LEU A 931 12.20 45.26 -8.90
CA LEU A 931 12.15 44.29 -7.82
C LEU A 931 10.68 44.15 -7.37
N ARG A 932 10.17 42.92 -7.30
CA ARG A 932 8.90 42.58 -6.69
C ARG A 932 9.16 41.60 -5.55
N MET A 933 8.68 41.92 -4.36
CA MET A 933 8.67 41.02 -3.21
C MET A 933 7.23 40.77 -2.82
N SER A 934 6.83 39.52 -2.60
CA SER A 934 5.54 39.21 -2.01
C SER A 934 5.63 38.31 -0.79
N LEU A 935 4.73 38.53 0.16
CA LEU A 935 4.47 37.67 1.29
C LEU A 935 3.00 37.31 1.25
N SER A 936 2.67 36.02 1.18
CA SER A 936 1.30 35.54 1.06
C SER A 936 1.00 34.44 2.06
N GLN A 937 -0.24 34.43 2.52
CA GLN A 937 -0.88 33.23 3.01
C GLN A 937 -1.86 32.79 1.91
N PRO A 938 -1.61 31.63 1.27
CA PRO A 938 -2.57 30.99 0.40
C PRO A 938 -3.91 30.73 1.10
N MET A 939 -4.90 30.27 0.33
CA MET A 939 -6.20 29.92 0.91
C MET A 939 -6.04 28.91 2.04
N HIS A 940 -6.49 29.32 3.23
CA HIS A 940 -6.39 28.55 4.45
C HIS A 940 -7.79 28.32 5.02
N VAL A 941 -8.05 27.11 5.53
CA VAL A 941 -9.31 26.78 6.21
C VAL A 941 -9.22 27.21 7.67
N GLU A 942 -10.01 28.20 8.06
CA GLU A 942 -10.06 28.71 9.44
C GLU A 942 -10.96 27.86 10.32
N SER A 943 -12.08 27.39 9.77
CA SER A 943 -13.04 26.55 10.50
C SER A 943 -13.97 25.79 9.55
N GLY A 944 -14.52 24.69 10.04
CA GLY A 944 -15.53 23.89 9.36
C GLY A 944 -15.31 22.41 9.58
N LYS A 945 -16.39 21.64 9.52
CA LYS A 945 -16.35 20.18 9.64
C LYS A 945 -16.73 19.51 8.34
N LEU A 946 -15.96 18.50 7.97
CA LEU A 946 -16.31 17.56 6.92
C LEU A 946 -17.12 16.42 7.54
N ASN A 947 -18.27 16.11 6.97
CA ASN A 947 -19.12 14.98 7.34
C ASN A 947 -19.14 13.99 6.18
N ILE A 948 -18.87 12.73 6.49
CA ILE A 948 -18.76 11.67 5.49
C ILE A 948 -19.64 10.50 5.90
N ALA A 949 -20.51 10.09 4.98
CA ALA A 949 -21.20 8.81 5.09
C ALA A 949 -20.29 7.71 4.56
N ILE A 950 -20.04 6.68 5.37
CA ILE A 950 -19.14 5.57 5.05
C ILE A 950 -19.89 4.27 5.29
N ALA A 951 -19.84 3.36 4.33
CA ALA A 951 -20.27 1.98 4.56
C ALA A 951 -19.14 1.23 5.28
N GLU A 952 -19.40 0.75 6.48
CA GLU A 952 -18.44 0.02 7.31
C GLU A 952 -19.14 -1.13 8.05
N VAL A 953 -18.35 -2.03 8.61
CA VAL A 953 -18.87 -3.04 9.54
C VAL A 953 -19.26 -2.35 10.85
N THR A 954 -20.55 -2.27 11.14
CA THR A 954 -21.11 -1.61 12.34
C THR A 954 -21.10 -2.51 13.57
N ASP A 955 -21.13 -3.83 13.37
CA ASP A 955 -20.97 -4.82 14.43
C ASP A 955 -19.87 -5.83 14.06
N ARG A 956 -18.77 -5.77 14.81
CA ARG A 956 -17.59 -6.62 14.60
C ARG A 956 -17.78 -8.07 15.08
N HIS A 957 -18.83 -8.39 15.83
CA HIS A 957 -19.12 -9.77 16.22
C HIS A 957 -19.93 -10.52 15.15
N THR A 958 -20.79 -9.82 14.42
CA THR A 958 -21.70 -10.40 13.42
C THR A 958 -21.27 -10.15 11.98
N GLY A 959 -20.44 -9.12 11.75
CA GLY A 959 -20.07 -8.67 10.40
C GLY A 959 -21.16 -7.83 9.73
N GLU A 960 -22.13 -7.32 10.49
CA GLU A 960 -23.20 -6.46 9.97
C GLU A 960 -22.61 -5.18 9.35
N ILE A 961 -23.06 -4.85 8.14
CA ILE A 961 -22.62 -3.67 7.40
C ILE A 961 -23.70 -2.59 7.53
N GLY A 962 -23.28 -1.38 7.88
CA GLY A 962 -24.15 -0.21 7.98
C GLY A 962 -23.48 1.06 7.46
N VAL A 963 -24.25 2.14 7.39
CA VAL A 963 -23.73 3.47 7.04
C VAL A 963 -23.47 4.26 8.31
N VAL A 964 -22.24 4.71 8.49
CA VAL A 964 -21.80 5.52 9.63
C VAL A 964 -21.40 6.90 9.13
N ASN A 965 -21.88 7.93 9.83
CA ASN A 965 -21.46 9.31 9.56
C ASN A 965 -20.26 9.66 10.44
N ARG A 966 -19.11 9.91 9.83
CA ARG A 966 -17.90 10.41 10.51
C ARG A 966 -17.77 11.91 10.27
N SER A 967 -17.31 12.64 11.28
CA SER A 967 -17.05 14.08 11.19
C SER A 967 -15.58 14.37 11.48
N LEU A 968 -14.97 15.25 10.69
CA LEU A 968 -13.58 15.65 10.81
C LEU A 968 -13.47 17.17 10.80
N ASP A 969 -12.72 17.72 11.76
CA ASP A 969 -12.39 19.14 11.79
C ASP A 969 -11.33 19.42 10.71
N LEU A 970 -11.59 20.41 9.84
CA LEU A 970 -10.71 20.76 8.73
C LEU A 970 -9.56 21.70 9.12
N HIS A 971 -9.08 21.62 10.38
CA HIS A 971 -8.01 22.49 10.85
C HIS A 971 -6.65 22.06 10.28
N GLN A 972 -5.91 23.04 9.75
CA GLN A 972 -4.59 22.82 9.17
C GLN A 972 -3.59 23.79 9.81
N ALA A 973 -2.30 23.49 9.69
CA ALA A 973 -1.28 24.49 9.97
C ALA A 973 -1.38 25.63 8.94
N ARG A 974 -1.15 26.87 9.38
CA ARG A 974 -1.24 28.06 8.53
C ARG A 974 -0.02 28.14 7.60
N PRO A 975 -0.18 28.07 6.27
CA PRO A 975 0.93 28.15 5.33
C PRO A 975 1.32 29.61 5.06
N PHE A 976 2.61 29.89 4.92
CA PHE A 976 3.09 31.19 4.43
C PHE A 976 4.10 31.00 3.32
N ALA A 977 4.06 31.88 2.34
CA ALA A 977 4.98 31.93 1.22
C ALA A 977 5.59 33.32 1.07
N ALA A 978 6.91 33.38 0.88
CA ALA A 978 7.61 34.61 0.53
C ALA A 978 8.24 34.44 -0.86
N GLU A 979 8.08 35.41 -1.75
CA GLU A 979 8.59 35.41 -3.11
C GLU A 979 9.36 36.70 -3.41
N VAL A 980 10.47 36.60 -4.13
CA VAL A 980 11.27 37.73 -4.59
C VAL A 980 11.59 37.54 -6.07
N LEU A 981 11.39 38.59 -6.84
CA LEU A 981 11.61 38.66 -8.28
C LEU A 981 12.41 39.93 -8.56
N TYR A 982 13.61 39.84 -9.14
CA TYR A 982 14.40 41.00 -9.57
C TYR A 982 14.81 40.92 -11.04
N GLY A 983 14.50 41.92 -11.85
CA GLY A 983 14.66 41.87 -13.30
C GLY A 983 15.27 43.16 -13.80
N ARG A 984 16.29 43.07 -14.66
CA ARG A 984 17.06 44.21 -15.15
C ARG A 984 17.42 44.06 -16.63
N PRO A 985 17.16 45.09 -17.47
CA PRO A 985 17.70 45.12 -18.82
C PRO A 985 19.22 45.35 -18.80
N VAL A 986 19.94 44.66 -19.67
CA VAL A 986 21.40 44.81 -19.87
C VAL A 986 21.70 45.12 -21.33
N LEU A 987 22.95 45.50 -21.64
CA LEU A 987 23.42 45.78 -23.01
C LEU A 987 22.55 46.80 -23.75
N LYS A 988 22.16 47.91 -23.09
CA LYS A 988 21.26 48.94 -23.65
C LYS A 988 19.92 48.39 -24.17
N GLY A 989 19.40 47.33 -23.53
CA GLY A 989 18.15 46.68 -23.90
C GLY A 989 18.31 45.51 -24.88
N ALA A 990 19.54 45.21 -25.32
CA ALA A 990 19.84 44.01 -26.11
C ALA A 990 19.91 42.74 -25.25
N GLY A 991 19.72 42.82 -23.93
CA GLY A 991 19.63 41.65 -23.06
C GLY A 991 18.90 41.95 -21.75
N ASP A 992 18.75 40.94 -20.91
CA ASP A 992 18.27 41.10 -19.53
C ASP A 992 18.88 40.06 -18.57
N VAL A 993 18.93 40.45 -17.30
CA VAL A 993 19.23 39.60 -16.15
C VAL A 993 17.97 39.52 -15.31
N SER A 994 17.57 38.33 -14.91
CA SER A 994 16.46 38.15 -13.97
C SER A 994 16.85 37.18 -12.87
N LEU A 995 16.41 37.44 -11.64
CA LEU A 995 16.58 36.64 -10.44
C LEU A 995 15.20 36.35 -9.85
N TYR A 996 15.09 35.18 -9.24
CA TYR A 996 13.88 34.73 -8.56
C TYR A 996 14.28 33.98 -7.29
N GLY A 997 13.48 34.10 -6.25
CA GLY A 997 13.55 33.23 -5.09
C GLY A 997 12.21 33.11 -4.40
N ARG A 998 11.98 31.97 -3.74
CA ARG A 998 10.78 31.73 -2.92
C ARG A 998 11.08 30.83 -1.75
N ALA A 999 10.37 31.08 -0.67
CA ALA A 999 10.36 30.28 0.53
C ALA A 999 8.92 29.94 0.87
N ASP A 1000 8.63 28.66 1.10
CA ASP A 1000 7.32 28.20 1.58
C ASP A 1000 7.51 27.59 2.98
N THR A 1001 6.68 28.05 3.93
CA THR A 1001 6.63 27.50 5.29
C THR A 1001 5.52 26.48 5.34
N ASN A 1002 5.89 25.26 5.76
CA ASN A 1002 4.99 24.12 5.90
C ASN A 1002 4.15 23.90 4.63
N PRO A 1003 4.73 23.32 3.55
CA PRO A 1003 3.98 23.03 2.35
C PRO A 1003 2.74 22.25 2.76
N VAL A 1004 1.56 22.73 2.37
CA VAL A 1004 0.31 22.06 2.71
C VAL A 1004 0.41 20.62 2.20
N GLY A 1005 0.54 19.67 3.15
CA GLY A 1005 0.74 18.25 2.90
C GLY A 1005 2.13 17.72 3.27
N SER A 1006 2.14 16.74 4.19
CA SER A 1006 3.27 15.98 4.75
C SER A 1006 4.09 16.65 5.85
N SER A 1007 4.71 15.80 6.66
CA SER A 1007 5.55 16.08 7.82
C SER A 1007 6.87 16.82 7.50
N ALA A 1008 6.85 17.80 6.59
CA ALA A 1008 8.02 18.33 5.90
C ALA A 1008 8.37 19.80 6.26
N LYS A 1009 9.68 20.03 6.23
CA LYS A 1009 10.43 21.23 6.60
C LYS A 1009 10.14 22.39 5.63
N SER A 1010 10.47 23.63 6.03
CA SER A 1010 10.43 24.78 5.13
C SER A 1010 11.26 24.56 3.86
N GLU A 1011 10.72 24.97 2.71
CA GLU A 1011 11.34 24.79 1.40
C GLU A 1011 11.84 26.14 0.85
N PHE A 1012 13.02 26.17 0.22
CA PHE A 1012 13.66 27.39 -0.28
C PHE A 1012 14.23 27.19 -1.69
N MET A 1013 14.01 28.16 -2.58
CA MET A 1013 14.45 28.13 -3.97
C MET A 1013 14.97 29.47 -4.43
N GLY A 1014 15.90 29.41 -5.38
CA GLY A 1014 16.42 30.57 -6.10
C GLY A 1014 16.77 30.18 -7.54
N GLY A 1015 16.66 31.13 -8.46
CA GLY A 1015 16.99 30.94 -9.87
C GLY A 1015 17.46 32.25 -10.51
N ALA A 1016 18.25 32.14 -11.59
CA ALA A 1016 18.78 33.28 -12.34
C ALA A 1016 18.76 33.03 -13.86
N ARG A 1017 18.48 34.06 -14.65
CA ARG A 1017 18.51 34.07 -16.12
C ARG A 1017 19.38 35.19 -16.60
N PHE A 1018 20.09 34.88 -17.68
CA PHE A 1018 20.76 35.85 -18.52
C PHE A 1018 20.29 35.64 -19.95
N ARG A 1019 19.82 36.71 -20.60
CA ARG A 1019 19.46 36.71 -22.02
C ARG A 1019 20.29 37.76 -22.74
N VAL A 1020 20.84 37.38 -23.89
CA VAL A 1020 21.47 38.29 -24.84
C VAL A 1020 20.82 38.06 -26.20
N LYS A 1021 20.36 39.13 -26.83
CA LYS A 1021 19.93 39.15 -28.22
C LYS A 1021 21.15 39.50 -29.07
N PHE A 1022 21.52 38.60 -29.97
CA PHE A 1022 22.59 38.81 -30.93
C PHE A 1022 22.02 39.31 -32.26
#